data_AF-A0A218VZP4-F1
#
_entry.id   AF-A0A218VZP4-F1
#
_cell.length_a   1.000
_cell.length_b   1.000
_cell.length_c   1.000
_cell.angle_alpha   90.00
_cell.angle_beta   90.00
_cell.angle_gamma   90.00
#
_symmetry.space_group_name_H-M   'P 1'
#
loop_
_entity.id
_entity.type
_entity.pdbx_description
1 polymer ?
#
loop_
_entity_poly.entity_id
_entity_poly.type
_entity_poly.pdbx_seq_one_letter_code
_entity_poly.pdbx_strand_id
1 'polypeptide(L)'
;MRAFNGLQKIGLSAHRAEAPPHHTPTPTLLSVLSHFCFKSKNFEISEQSNSVNSGKQKLVATPVIDALVRFCKLKPSMSSKESCRTELRAAIRQLSDRCLYSASKWAGEQLVGIELDPAKFTPSNTRFQRGSSSIRRRFRTNEITLTPIAGVSYVSTPVMEEDDAVDGDFYLLAKSYFDCREYRRAAHVLRDQNGKKSIFLRCYALFLAGEKRKEEEIIELEGPLGKSDAVNRELVALERELLMLRKNGSIDPFCLYMYGLVLKEKGSENLARTVLVESVNSYPWNWSAWSELQSLCTTVDILNSLPLNNHWMKDFFLASAYLELRMHNDSLAKYEYLQGTFSFSNYIQAQIAKAQYNLRDFDQVEAIFEDLMRNDPYRVEDMDMYSNVLYAKESFSALSYLAHRVFLTDKYRPESCCIMGNYYSLKGQHEKSIMYFRRALKLNKKFLSAWTLIGHEYVEMKNTAAAVEAYRRAVDVNPCDYRAWYGLGQAYEMMGMPLYALNYFRKSVFLQPGDSRLWIAMAQCYEKEELHMLEDAIKCYRRAVNCNDTEAIALHQLAKLNAELGRAEEAAFYYKKDLERMEAEEREGQNMVEALVFLATHCKTQKRFEEAEVYCTRLMDYKGPEKEMAKSLLRAIRIARSGFPSTDVEHFPP
;
A
#
# COMPACT_ATOMS: atom_id res chain seq x y z
N MET A 1 -46.23 17.58 -38.01
CA MET A 1 -46.17 18.83 -37.21
C MET A 1 -44.75 19.37 -37.30
N ARG A 2 -44.63 20.59 -37.82
CA ARG A 2 -43.41 21.38 -38.14
C ARG A 2 -42.56 21.62 -36.86
N ALA A 3 -41.24 21.45 -36.83
CA ALA A 3 -40.13 22.13 -37.53
C ALA A 3 -39.61 23.41 -36.81
N PHE A 4 -38.28 23.46 -36.63
CA PHE A 4 -37.36 24.63 -36.72
C PHE A 4 -37.08 25.58 -35.54
N ASN A 5 -35.76 25.72 -35.27
CA ASN A 5 -34.91 26.92 -35.09
C ASN A 5 -35.24 28.04 -34.10
N GLY A 6 -34.17 28.59 -33.49
CA GLY A 6 -34.14 30.02 -33.14
C GLY A 6 -33.12 30.46 -32.08
N LEU A 7 -31.89 30.77 -32.51
CA LEU A 7 -30.98 31.70 -31.83
C LEU A 7 -31.57 33.11 -31.76
N GLN A 8 -31.42 33.83 -30.64
CA GLN A 8 -31.09 35.26 -30.68
C GLN A 8 -30.53 35.83 -29.37
N LYS A 9 -29.41 36.55 -29.53
CA LYS A 9 -28.75 37.48 -28.61
C LYS A 9 -29.60 38.74 -28.36
N ILE A 10 -29.15 39.54 -27.37
CA ILE A 10 -29.23 41.02 -27.17
C ILE A 10 -29.58 41.22 -25.68
N GLY A 11 -28.93 42.06 -24.86
CA GLY A 11 -27.90 43.08 -25.06
C GLY A 11 -27.83 43.91 -23.77
N LEU A 12 -26.64 44.41 -23.45
CA LEU A 12 -26.31 45.24 -22.29
C LEU A 12 -27.09 46.57 -22.24
N SER A 13 -27.32 47.11 -21.04
CA SER A 13 -26.99 48.51 -20.72
C SER A 13 -26.88 48.75 -19.22
N ALA A 14 -25.99 49.67 -18.86
CA ALA A 14 -25.56 50.04 -17.52
C ALA A 14 -25.99 51.47 -17.17
N HIS A 15 -26.11 51.80 -15.89
CA HIS A 15 -25.79 53.12 -15.27
C HIS A 15 -25.85 52.95 -13.72
N ARG A 16 -24.73 53.15 -12.99
CA ARG A 16 -24.32 54.37 -12.22
C ARG A 16 -25.41 54.90 -11.28
N ALA A 17 -25.20 55.29 -10.02
CA ALA A 17 -24.06 55.37 -9.10
C ALA A 17 -24.63 55.75 -7.71
N GLU A 18 -23.94 55.44 -6.59
CA GLU A 18 -23.77 56.33 -5.41
C GLU A 18 -23.04 55.57 -4.28
N ALA A 19 -22.18 56.30 -3.55
CA ALA A 19 -21.29 55.82 -2.48
C ALA A 19 -21.60 56.55 -1.14
N PRO A 20 -20.79 56.37 -0.07
CA PRO A 20 -20.94 55.51 1.12
C PRO A 20 -21.42 56.30 2.39
N PRO A 21 -21.46 55.73 3.63
CA PRO A 21 -20.27 55.74 4.51
C PRO A 21 -20.10 54.61 5.58
N HIS A 22 -18.84 54.46 6.01
CA HIS A 22 -18.27 54.09 7.33
C HIS A 22 -18.82 52.91 8.18
N HIS A 23 -18.02 51.84 8.34
CA HIS A 23 -17.20 51.61 9.56
C HIS A 23 -16.35 50.31 9.43
N THR A 24 -15.15 50.36 10.01
CA THR A 24 -14.06 49.36 10.05
C THR A 24 -14.45 48.01 10.67
N PRO A 25 -13.75 46.91 10.29
CA PRO A 25 -12.92 46.23 11.28
C PRO A 25 -11.53 45.79 10.77
N THR A 26 -10.64 45.66 11.75
CA THR A 26 -9.24 45.21 11.71
C THR A 26 -8.97 43.86 11.04
N PRO A 27 -7.85 43.67 10.30
CA PRO A 27 -7.43 42.35 9.84
C PRO A 27 -6.45 41.68 10.82
N THR A 28 -6.70 40.41 11.09
CA THR A 28 -5.85 39.46 11.82
C THR A 28 -4.69 38.95 10.95
N LEU A 29 -3.63 38.50 11.64
CA LEU A 29 -2.29 38.05 11.19
C LEU A 29 -2.19 37.03 10.03
N LEU A 30 -3.29 36.61 9.39
CA LEU A 30 -3.25 35.62 8.31
C LEU A 30 -2.96 36.19 6.91
N SER A 31 -3.07 37.50 6.68
CA SER A 31 -2.84 38.08 5.34
C SER A 31 -1.37 38.39 5.00
N VAL A 32 -0.46 38.33 5.98
CA VAL A 32 0.97 38.64 5.76
C VAL A 32 1.77 37.38 5.37
N LEU A 33 1.32 36.18 5.75
CA LEU A 33 2.02 34.93 5.45
C LEU A 33 1.77 34.39 4.04
N SER A 34 0.67 34.78 3.38
CA SER A 34 0.40 34.36 1.99
C SER A 34 1.27 35.08 0.96
N HIS A 35 1.85 36.24 1.30
CA HIS A 35 2.66 37.01 0.36
C HIS A 35 4.14 36.62 0.30
N PHE A 36 4.66 35.89 1.30
CA PHE A 36 6.09 35.50 1.35
C PHE A 36 6.39 34.13 0.73
N CYS A 37 5.40 33.26 0.53
CA CYS A 37 5.63 31.91 -0.02
C CYS A 37 5.64 31.83 -1.56
N PHE A 38 5.32 32.91 -2.28
CA PHE A 38 5.17 32.90 -3.74
C PHE A 38 6.40 33.36 -4.54
N LYS A 39 7.57 33.56 -3.91
CA LYS A 39 8.76 34.12 -4.58
C LYS A 39 10.07 33.30 -4.49
N SER A 40 9.99 32.00 -4.18
CA SER A 40 11.17 31.11 -4.08
C SER A 40 11.20 29.94 -5.08
N LYS A 41 10.53 30.08 -6.23
CA LYS A 41 10.78 29.26 -7.43
C LYS A 41 11.21 30.17 -8.55
N ASN A 42 12.53 30.34 -8.69
CA ASN A 42 13.28 30.68 -9.92
C ASN A 42 14.66 31.16 -9.50
N PHE A 43 15.63 30.25 -9.43
CA PHE A 43 17.02 30.61 -9.68
C PHE A 43 17.68 29.42 -10.39
N GLU A 44 17.76 29.55 -11.71
CA GLU A 44 18.59 28.74 -12.59
C GLU A 44 20.06 29.00 -12.28
N ILE A 45 20.85 27.93 -12.40
CA ILE A 45 22.30 27.94 -12.38
C ILE A 45 22.77 28.60 -13.67
N SER A 46 23.51 29.70 -13.56
CA SER A 46 24.38 30.17 -14.64
C SER A 46 25.74 30.57 -14.08
N GLU A 47 26.76 29.89 -14.57
CA GLU A 47 28.17 30.25 -14.43
C GLU A 47 28.45 31.53 -15.23
N GLN A 48 29.17 32.49 -14.66
CA GLN A 48 30.25 33.21 -15.34
C GLN A 48 31.01 34.19 -14.41
N SER A 49 32.30 33.88 -14.23
CA SER A 49 33.48 34.76 -14.21
C SER A 49 33.49 36.15 -13.52
N ASN A 50 34.52 36.30 -12.68
CA ASN A 50 35.48 37.43 -12.55
C ASN A 50 35.50 38.30 -11.27
N SER A 51 36.72 38.27 -10.69
CA SER A 51 37.53 39.32 -10.06
C SER A 51 37.19 39.89 -8.66
N VAL A 52 38.07 39.52 -7.71
CA VAL A 52 38.87 40.40 -6.83
C VAL A 52 38.19 41.65 -6.24
N ASN A 53 37.91 41.64 -4.92
CA ASN A 53 38.62 42.51 -3.98
C ASN A 53 38.31 42.25 -2.50
N SER A 54 39.35 42.44 -1.69
CA SER A 54 39.42 42.32 -0.24
C SER A 54 38.58 43.36 0.52
N GLY A 55 37.94 42.94 1.62
CA GLY A 55 37.38 43.88 2.59
C GLY A 55 36.72 43.17 3.77
N LYS A 56 37.41 43.13 4.91
CA LYS A 56 36.89 42.62 6.19
C LYS A 56 35.62 43.39 6.59
N GLN A 57 34.47 42.72 6.58
CA GLN A 57 33.31 43.12 7.38
C GLN A 57 32.87 41.95 8.25
N LYS A 58 33.04 42.12 9.56
CA LYS A 58 32.44 41.28 10.60
C LYS A 58 30.92 41.34 10.43
N LEU A 59 30.30 40.30 9.88
CA LEU A 59 28.87 40.08 10.06
C LEU A 59 28.66 39.53 11.46
N VAL A 60 28.13 40.39 12.32
CA VAL A 60 27.49 40.01 13.58
C VAL A 60 26.38 39.01 13.24
N ALA A 61 26.55 37.77 13.65
CA ALA A 61 25.52 36.74 13.55
C ALA A 61 24.29 37.23 14.33
N THR A 62 23.21 37.51 13.61
CA THR A 62 21.93 37.88 14.19
C THR A 62 21.34 36.67 14.92
N PRO A 63 20.65 36.87 16.08
CA PRO A 63 20.02 35.79 16.84
C PRO A 63 18.92 35.04 16.06
N VAL A 64 18.55 35.54 14.88
CA VAL A 64 17.47 35.05 14.03
C VAL A 64 17.88 33.79 13.26
N ILE A 65 19.15 33.64 12.86
CA ILE A 65 19.62 32.41 12.20
C ILE A 65 19.78 31.29 13.24
N ASP A 66 20.25 31.61 14.43
CA ASP A 66 20.34 30.64 15.53
C ASP A 66 18.95 30.28 16.08
N ALA A 67 17.98 31.20 16.03
CA ALA A 67 16.57 30.93 16.30
C ALA A 67 15.91 30.10 15.20
N LEU A 68 16.25 30.29 13.92
CA LEU A 68 15.72 29.49 12.79
C LEU A 68 16.32 28.09 12.74
N VAL A 69 17.60 27.91 13.10
CA VAL A 69 18.21 26.59 13.28
C VAL A 69 17.65 25.88 14.54
N ARG A 70 17.26 26.63 15.59
CA ARG A 70 16.49 26.09 16.72
C ARG A 70 15.03 25.81 16.38
N PHE A 71 14.40 26.59 15.50
CA PHE A 71 13.02 26.38 15.06
C PHE A 71 12.91 25.16 14.12
N CYS A 72 13.89 24.94 13.25
CA CYS A 72 14.00 23.71 12.44
C CYS A 72 14.44 22.47 13.27
N LYS A 73 14.80 22.66 14.55
CA LYS A 73 15.06 21.58 15.53
C LYS A 73 13.94 21.41 16.56
N LEU A 74 12.81 22.09 16.43
CA LEU A 74 11.59 21.74 17.16
C LEU A 74 10.90 20.58 16.42
N LYS A 75 11.56 19.41 16.41
CA LYS A 75 10.84 18.14 16.30
C LYS A 75 9.82 18.13 17.44
N PRO A 76 8.53 17.85 17.22
CA PRO A 76 7.63 17.54 18.32
C PRO A 76 8.30 16.41 19.10
N SER A 77 8.76 16.71 20.31
CA SER A 77 9.56 15.77 21.08
C SER A 77 8.65 14.59 21.40
N MET A 78 8.86 13.47 20.69
CA MET A 78 8.53 12.17 21.23
C MET A 78 8.94 12.18 22.71
N SER A 79 8.03 11.78 23.58
CA SER A 79 8.30 11.54 24.99
C SER A 79 9.61 10.75 25.11
N SER A 80 10.38 10.97 26.18
CA SER A 80 11.67 10.29 26.33
C SER A 80 11.50 8.79 26.08
N LYS A 81 12.48 8.14 25.41
CA LYS A 81 12.41 6.69 25.11
C LYS A 81 12.02 5.89 26.35
N GLU A 82 12.48 6.31 27.53
CA GLU A 82 12.12 5.71 28.82
C GLU A 82 10.65 5.87 29.22
N SER A 83 10.02 7.04 29.00
CA SER A 83 8.58 7.27 29.25
C SER A 83 7.70 6.36 28.38
N CYS A 84 8.01 6.27 27.08
CA CYS A 84 7.29 5.37 26.18
C CYS A 84 7.38 3.91 26.66
N ARG A 85 8.53 3.49 27.19
CA ARG A 85 8.70 2.14 27.74
C ARG A 85 7.86 1.90 28.99
N THR A 86 7.78 2.87 29.90
CA THR A 86 6.96 2.74 31.12
C THR A 86 5.48 2.67 30.77
N GLU A 87 5.03 3.52 29.86
CA GLU A 87 3.65 3.53 29.36
C GLU A 87 3.29 2.20 28.68
N LEU A 88 4.14 1.72 27.77
CA LEU A 88 3.91 0.45 27.07
C LEU A 88 3.86 -0.75 28.03
N ARG A 89 4.72 -0.80 29.06
CA ARG A 89 4.67 -1.86 30.08
C ARG A 89 3.36 -1.86 30.86
N ALA A 90 2.85 -0.68 31.23
CA ALA A 90 1.57 -0.55 31.91
C ALA A 90 0.42 -0.97 30.98
N ALA A 91 0.46 -0.54 29.72
CA ALA A 91 -0.54 -0.88 28.72
C ALA A 91 -0.60 -2.40 28.44
N ILE A 92 0.54 -3.08 28.30
CA ILE A 92 0.62 -4.53 28.09
C ILE A 92 -0.13 -5.28 29.20
N ARG A 93 0.07 -4.89 30.47
CA ARG A 93 -0.62 -5.50 31.62
C ARG A 93 -2.13 -5.25 31.55
N GLN A 94 -2.53 -3.99 31.37
CA GLN A 94 -3.94 -3.61 31.32
C GLN A 94 -4.72 -4.27 30.16
N LEU A 95 -4.08 -4.41 29.00
CA LEU A 95 -4.62 -5.09 27.83
C LEU A 95 -4.68 -6.60 28.02
N SER A 96 -3.62 -7.20 28.60
CA SER A 96 -3.56 -8.64 28.87
C SER A 96 -4.56 -9.07 29.94
N ASP A 97 -4.81 -8.24 30.96
CA ASP A 97 -5.84 -8.50 31.95
C ASP A 97 -7.20 -8.61 31.30
N ARG A 98 -7.51 -7.68 30.39
CA ARG A 98 -8.74 -7.65 29.60
C ARG A 98 -8.77 -8.62 28.41
N CYS A 99 -7.78 -9.52 28.28
CA CYS A 99 -7.72 -10.52 27.21
C CYS A 99 -7.64 -9.95 25.78
N LEU A 100 -7.22 -8.69 25.61
CA LEU A 100 -6.96 -8.07 24.32
C LEU A 100 -5.55 -8.46 23.83
N TYR A 101 -5.40 -9.74 23.49
CA TYR A 101 -4.10 -10.35 23.21
C TYR A 101 -3.38 -9.77 21.99
N SER A 102 -4.10 -9.37 20.94
CA SER A 102 -3.50 -8.77 19.74
C SER A 102 -2.90 -7.39 20.02
N ALA A 103 -3.62 -6.51 20.72
CA ALA A 103 -3.12 -5.21 21.15
C ALA A 103 -1.95 -5.36 22.13
N SER A 104 -2.04 -6.31 23.07
CA SER A 104 -0.97 -6.59 24.03
C SER A 104 0.30 -7.10 23.34
N LYS A 105 0.16 -8.03 22.37
CA LYS A 105 1.26 -8.51 21.52
C LYS A 105 1.92 -7.34 20.78
N TRP A 106 1.14 -6.52 20.09
CA TRP A 106 1.66 -5.38 19.33
C TRP A 106 2.42 -4.39 20.23
N ALA A 107 1.87 -4.06 21.40
CA ALA A 107 2.51 -3.18 22.37
C ALA A 107 3.82 -3.80 22.92
N GLY A 108 3.84 -5.12 23.13
CA GLY A 108 5.04 -5.88 23.51
C GLY A 108 6.13 -5.83 22.44
N GLU A 109 5.77 -6.00 21.17
CA GLU A 109 6.70 -5.88 20.05
C GLU A 109 7.29 -4.47 19.95
N GLN A 110 6.47 -3.42 20.12
CA GLN A 110 6.97 -2.04 20.12
C GLN A 110 7.88 -1.75 21.32
N LEU A 111 7.57 -2.30 22.50
CA LEU A 111 8.39 -2.14 23.70
C LEU A 111 9.80 -2.73 23.51
N VAL A 112 9.88 -3.91 22.88
CA VAL A 112 11.15 -4.56 22.54
C VAL A 112 11.89 -3.81 21.41
N GLY A 113 11.14 -3.19 20.50
CA GLY A 113 11.67 -2.39 19.40
C GLY A 113 12.38 -1.09 19.82
N ILE A 114 12.16 -0.61 21.06
CA ILE A 114 12.89 0.55 21.60
C ILE A 114 14.28 0.10 22.06
N GLU A 115 15.32 0.74 21.52
CA GLU A 115 16.71 0.56 21.92
C GLU A 115 16.89 0.69 23.44
N LEU A 116 17.59 -0.27 24.04
CA LEU A 116 17.96 -0.27 25.46
C LEU A 116 19.30 0.44 25.62
N ASP A 117 19.44 1.30 26.64
CA ASP A 117 20.73 1.92 26.98
C ASP A 117 21.82 0.84 27.10
N PRO A 118 22.87 0.88 26.27
CA PRO A 118 23.93 -0.13 26.30
C PRO A 118 24.70 -0.15 27.62
N ALA A 119 24.67 0.95 28.39
CA ALA A 119 25.31 1.06 29.71
C ALA A 119 24.60 0.30 30.84
N LYS A 120 23.30 -0.03 30.67
CA LYS A 120 22.50 -0.76 31.68
C LYS A 120 22.48 -2.27 31.43
N PHE A 121 23.26 -2.77 30.45
CA PHE A 121 23.20 -4.14 30.00
C PHE A 121 24.57 -4.84 30.10
N THR A 122 24.66 -5.85 30.96
CA THR A 122 25.74 -6.84 30.90
C THR A 122 25.53 -7.75 29.69
N PRO A 123 26.60 -8.17 28.98
CA PRO A 123 26.51 -8.83 27.68
C PRO A 123 26.07 -10.31 27.73
N SER A 124 25.28 -10.71 28.74
CA SER A 124 24.75 -12.07 28.88
C SER A 124 23.33 -12.25 28.36
N ASN A 125 22.58 -11.16 28.09
CA ASN A 125 21.18 -11.23 27.64
C ASN A 125 20.97 -10.69 26.21
N THR A 126 22.04 -10.53 25.43
CA THR A 126 21.90 -10.21 24.01
C THR A 126 21.56 -11.50 23.26
N ARG A 127 20.37 -11.49 22.65
CA ARG A 127 20.06 -12.09 21.35
C ARG A 127 21.20 -12.93 20.79
N PHE A 128 21.14 -14.25 21.02
CA PHE A 128 22.07 -15.28 20.54
C PHE A 128 23.56 -14.93 20.72
N GLN A 129 24.12 -15.20 21.90
CA GLN A 129 25.57 -15.40 21.98
C GLN A 129 25.97 -16.63 21.16
N ARG A 130 26.75 -16.33 20.13
CA ARG A 130 27.75 -17.18 19.49
C ARG A 130 28.39 -18.11 20.52
N GLY A 131 28.62 -19.35 20.11
CA GLY A 131 28.91 -20.48 20.99
C GLY A 131 30.03 -20.24 22.01
N SER A 132 29.74 -20.60 23.26
CA SER A 132 30.62 -21.42 24.10
C SER A 132 29.86 -21.83 25.36
N SER A 133 30.27 -22.96 25.91
CA SER A 133 29.60 -23.79 26.90
C SER A 133 29.60 -23.26 28.34
N SER A 134 28.53 -23.64 29.05
CA SER A 134 28.48 -24.12 30.44
C SER A 134 28.24 -23.14 31.61
N ILE A 135 27.39 -23.65 32.52
CA ILE A 135 27.32 -23.48 33.99
C ILE A 135 26.18 -22.65 34.61
N ARG A 136 25.48 -23.34 35.51
CA ARG A 136 24.32 -23.01 36.37
C ARG A 136 24.54 -21.80 37.30
N ARG A 137 23.44 -21.08 37.62
CA ARG A 137 22.83 -20.91 38.98
C ARG A 137 21.77 -19.79 38.99
N ARG A 138 20.51 -20.12 39.34
CA ARG A 138 19.77 -19.88 40.63
C ARG A 138 19.33 -18.43 40.90
N PHE A 139 18.00 -18.28 40.94
CA PHE A 139 17.20 -17.14 41.41
C PHE A 139 17.65 -16.54 42.75
N ARG A 140 17.52 -15.21 42.87
CA ARG A 140 17.08 -14.52 44.09
C ARG A 140 16.39 -13.20 43.74
N THR A 141 15.13 -13.10 44.14
CA THR A 141 14.34 -11.88 44.31
C THR A 141 14.90 -11.05 45.47
N ASN A 142 14.87 -9.72 45.36
CA ASN A 142 14.61 -8.83 46.49
C ASN A 142 14.23 -7.43 46.01
N GLU A 143 13.15 -6.93 46.60
CA GLU A 143 12.54 -5.62 46.48
C GLU A 143 13.47 -4.51 46.99
N ILE A 144 13.37 -3.30 46.42
CA ILE A 144 13.52 -2.04 47.17
C ILE A 144 12.55 -0.99 46.60
N THR A 145 11.69 -0.51 47.49
CA THR A 145 10.75 0.62 47.43
C THR A 145 11.47 1.97 47.45
N LEU A 146 11.11 2.91 46.57
CA LEU A 146 11.36 4.34 46.78
C LEU A 146 10.19 5.20 46.23
N THR A 147 9.81 6.17 47.07
CA THR A 147 8.71 7.15 47.00
C THR A 147 8.85 8.19 45.88
N PRO A 148 7.74 8.76 45.33
CA PRO A 148 7.81 9.74 44.25
C PRO A 148 7.93 11.19 44.76
N ILE A 149 8.78 11.98 44.09
CA ILE A 149 8.89 13.44 44.24
C ILE A 149 7.89 14.09 43.27
N ALA A 150 7.15 15.07 43.79
CA ALA A 150 6.09 15.79 43.11
C ALA A 150 6.62 16.81 42.07
N GLY A 151 5.87 16.96 40.98
CA GLY A 151 5.75 18.23 40.27
C GLY A 151 6.28 18.29 38.84
N VAL A 152 5.54 17.71 37.87
CA VAL A 152 5.38 18.27 36.51
C VAL A 152 4.02 17.82 35.95
N SER A 153 3.20 18.75 35.44
CA SER A 153 1.91 18.41 34.85
C SER A 153 2.07 17.81 33.45
N TYR A 154 1.95 16.49 33.39
CA TYR A 154 1.65 15.74 32.17
C TYR A 154 0.38 14.93 32.42
N VAL A 155 -0.35 14.60 31.34
CA VAL A 155 -1.54 13.75 31.40
C VAL A 155 -1.12 12.41 32.01
N SER A 156 -1.41 12.22 33.30
CA SER A 156 -1.15 10.98 34.03
C SER A 156 -1.93 9.84 33.38
N THR A 157 -1.27 8.70 33.16
CA THR A 157 -1.95 7.43 32.87
C THR A 157 -3.06 7.24 33.91
N PRO A 158 -4.34 7.03 33.51
CA PRO A 158 -5.37 6.71 34.47
C PRO A 158 -5.02 5.37 35.12
N VAL A 159 -4.54 5.43 36.36
CA VAL A 159 -4.46 4.26 37.24
C VAL A 159 -5.90 3.96 37.61
N MET A 160 -6.51 3.02 36.90
CA MET A 160 -7.83 2.53 37.28
C MET A 160 -7.69 1.80 38.62
N GLU A 161 -8.41 2.30 39.61
CA GLU A 161 -8.45 1.79 40.99
C GLU A 161 -8.67 0.27 41.04
N GLU A 162 -8.06 -0.37 42.03
CA GLU A 162 -8.17 -1.80 42.31
C GLU A 162 -9.60 -2.11 42.80
N ASP A 163 -10.44 -2.67 41.92
CA ASP A 163 -11.79 -3.16 42.27
C ASP A 163 -11.71 -4.31 43.31
N ASP A 164 -12.71 -4.37 44.19
CA ASP A 164 -12.85 -5.21 45.39
C ASP A 164 -12.44 -6.69 45.23
N ALA A 165 -11.85 -7.27 46.28
CA ALA A 165 -11.29 -8.63 46.29
C ALA A 165 -12.26 -9.76 45.88
N VAL A 166 -13.58 -9.58 46.04
CA VAL A 166 -14.61 -10.57 45.70
C VAL A 166 -14.95 -10.56 44.20
N ASP A 167 -14.96 -9.39 43.56
CA ASP A 167 -15.12 -9.26 42.10
C ASP A 167 -13.90 -9.87 41.37
N GLY A 168 -12.75 -9.94 42.05
CA GLY A 168 -11.53 -10.58 41.58
C GLY A 168 -11.65 -12.09 41.34
N ASP A 169 -12.31 -12.84 42.23
CA ASP A 169 -12.37 -14.32 42.14
C ASP A 169 -13.20 -14.79 40.93
N PHE A 170 -14.38 -14.20 40.74
CA PHE A 170 -15.23 -14.48 39.59
C PHE A 170 -14.56 -14.03 38.29
N TYR A 171 -13.84 -12.92 38.33
CA TYR A 171 -13.07 -12.44 37.18
C TYR A 171 -11.96 -13.40 36.78
N LEU A 172 -11.17 -13.90 37.74
CA LEU A 172 -10.11 -14.88 37.46
C LEU A 172 -10.67 -16.19 36.90
N LEU A 173 -11.80 -16.67 37.44
CA LEU A 173 -12.49 -17.83 36.89
C LEU A 173 -12.96 -17.57 35.45
N ALA A 174 -13.60 -16.44 35.20
CA ALA A 174 -14.07 -16.08 33.86
C ALA A 174 -12.91 -15.91 32.86
N LYS A 175 -11.78 -15.33 33.29
CA LYS A 175 -10.55 -15.23 32.50
C LYS A 175 -10.01 -16.61 32.14
N SER A 176 -9.98 -17.55 33.08
CA SER A 176 -9.57 -18.93 32.78
C SER A 176 -10.48 -19.61 31.74
N TYR A 177 -11.80 -19.42 31.83
CA TYR A 177 -12.73 -19.89 30.80
C TYR A 177 -12.53 -19.20 29.45
N PHE A 178 -12.23 -17.90 29.47
CA PHE A 178 -11.92 -17.14 28.26
C PHE A 178 -10.67 -17.69 27.57
N ASP A 179 -9.61 -17.98 28.31
CA ASP A 179 -8.36 -18.52 27.81
C ASP A 179 -8.53 -19.93 27.22
N CYS A 180 -9.43 -20.73 27.79
CA CYS A 180 -9.87 -22.01 27.23
C CYS A 180 -10.82 -21.87 26.02
N ARG A 181 -11.13 -20.65 25.55
CA ARG A 181 -12.07 -20.35 24.46
C ARG A 181 -13.52 -20.77 24.75
N GLU A 182 -13.89 -20.85 26.02
CA GLU A 182 -15.25 -21.16 26.49
C GLU A 182 -16.05 -19.88 26.78
N TYR A 183 -16.19 -19.04 25.76
CA TYR A 183 -16.66 -17.66 25.92
C TYR A 183 -18.04 -17.51 26.58
N ARG A 184 -19.00 -18.41 26.31
CA ARG A 184 -20.32 -18.35 26.97
C ARG A 184 -20.27 -18.64 28.47
N ARG A 185 -19.38 -19.55 28.90
CA ARG A 185 -19.18 -19.84 30.32
C ARG A 185 -18.55 -18.65 31.03
N ALA A 186 -17.54 -18.03 30.41
CA ALA A 186 -16.95 -16.80 30.91
C ALA A 186 -18.00 -15.69 31.09
N ALA A 187 -18.83 -15.47 30.07
CA ALA A 187 -19.91 -14.47 30.14
C ALA A 187 -20.96 -14.78 31.22
N HIS A 188 -21.31 -16.05 31.41
CA HIS A 188 -22.30 -16.48 32.40
C HIS A 188 -21.85 -16.24 33.84
N VAL A 189 -20.57 -16.49 34.14
CA VAL A 189 -19.98 -16.24 35.46
C VAL A 189 -20.01 -14.75 35.82
N LEU A 190 -19.80 -13.88 34.83
CA LEU A 190 -19.74 -12.43 35.03
C LEU A 190 -21.10 -11.74 34.96
N ARG A 191 -22.21 -12.48 34.88
CA ARG A 191 -23.55 -11.89 34.64
C ARG A 191 -24.00 -10.91 35.74
N ASP A 192 -23.62 -11.19 36.98
CA ASP A 192 -24.04 -10.44 38.18
C ASP A 192 -22.95 -9.46 38.66
N GLN A 193 -21.84 -9.36 37.91
CA GLN A 193 -20.66 -8.57 38.29
C GLN A 193 -20.74 -7.16 37.70
N ASN A 194 -20.49 -6.15 38.54
CA ASN A 194 -20.61 -4.73 38.16
C ASN A 194 -19.26 -4.03 37.96
N GLY A 195 -18.14 -4.68 38.29
CA GLY A 195 -16.80 -4.14 38.03
C GLY A 195 -16.56 -3.83 36.54
N LYS A 196 -15.85 -2.73 36.25
CA LYS A 196 -15.64 -2.24 34.87
C LYS A 196 -14.94 -3.27 33.99
N LYS A 197 -13.93 -3.96 34.57
CA LYS A 197 -13.19 -5.05 33.91
C LYS A 197 -14.10 -6.26 33.62
N SER A 198 -14.97 -6.61 34.57
CA SER A 198 -15.92 -7.73 34.47
C SER A 198 -16.98 -7.48 33.41
N ILE A 199 -17.57 -6.27 33.37
CA ILE A 199 -18.52 -5.87 32.33
C ILE A 199 -17.87 -5.96 30.95
N PHE A 200 -16.67 -5.39 30.78
CA PHE A 200 -15.95 -5.47 29.51
C PHE A 200 -15.71 -6.92 29.08
N LEU A 201 -15.14 -7.76 29.95
CA LEU A 201 -14.80 -9.15 29.61
C LEU A 201 -16.06 -9.97 29.28
N ARG A 202 -17.17 -9.71 29.98
CA ARG A 202 -18.48 -10.31 29.68
C ARG A 202 -18.95 -9.93 28.27
N CYS A 203 -19.00 -8.63 27.96
CA CYS A 203 -19.45 -8.15 26.66
C CYS A 203 -18.54 -8.67 25.53
N TYR A 204 -17.22 -8.69 25.76
CA TYR A 204 -16.25 -9.20 24.79
C TYR A 204 -16.38 -10.70 24.56
N ALA A 205 -16.57 -11.49 25.63
CA ALA A 205 -16.80 -12.93 25.53
C ALA A 205 -18.12 -13.24 24.79
N LEU A 206 -19.21 -12.51 25.06
CA LEU A 206 -20.47 -12.67 24.31
C LEU A 206 -20.30 -12.32 22.84
N PHE A 207 -19.58 -11.23 22.54
CA PHE A 207 -19.26 -10.85 21.17
C PHE A 207 -18.52 -11.98 20.43
N LEU A 208 -17.44 -12.50 21.02
CA LEU A 208 -16.67 -13.61 20.42
C LEU A 208 -17.45 -14.93 20.34
N ALA A 209 -18.32 -15.22 21.31
CA ALA A 209 -19.22 -16.38 21.24
C ALA A 209 -20.21 -16.28 20.08
N GLY A 210 -20.66 -15.06 19.79
CA GLY A 210 -21.52 -14.75 18.66
C GLY A 210 -20.79 -14.82 17.32
N GLU A 211 -19.56 -14.29 17.25
CA GLU A 211 -18.69 -14.39 16.05
C GLU A 211 -18.33 -15.83 15.73
N LYS A 212 -17.98 -16.63 16.73
CA LYS A 212 -17.71 -18.07 16.56
C LYS A 212 -18.93 -18.80 16.00
N ARG A 213 -20.13 -18.54 16.54
CA ARG A 213 -21.37 -19.15 16.03
C ARG A 213 -21.66 -18.69 14.59
N LYS A 214 -21.42 -17.41 14.28
CA LYS A 214 -21.55 -16.87 12.92
C LYS A 214 -20.64 -17.65 11.97
N GLU A 215 -19.37 -17.84 12.30
CA GLU A 215 -18.42 -18.60 11.48
C GLU A 215 -18.86 -20.06 11.28
N GLU A 216 -19.32 -20.74 12.34
CA GLU A 216 -19.85 -22.11 12.27
C GLU A 216 -21.05 -22.21 11.33
N GLU A 217 -22.03 -21.30 11.45
CA GLU A 217 -23.21 -21.24 10.57
C GLU A 217 -22.82 -20.99 9.10
N ILE A 218 -21.84 -20.12 8.84
CA ILE A 218 -21.33 -19.86 7.47
C ILE A 218 -20.70 -21.14 6.90
N ILE A 219 -20.00 -21.95 7.70
CA ILE A 219 -19.39 -23.20 7.24
C ILE A 219 -20.46 -24.27 6.94
N GLU A 220 -21.51 -24.38 7.77
CA GLU A 220 -22.60 -25.35 7.57
C GLU A 220 -23.48 -25.03 6.36
N LEU A 221 -23.73 -23.74 6.09
CA LEU A 221 -24.61 -23.27 5.02
C LEU A 221 -23.93 -23.18 3.64
N GLU A 222 -22.64 -23.47 3.54
CA GLU A 222 -21.87 -23.45 2.28
C GLU A 222 -22.21 -24.65 1.37
N GLY A 223 -23.44 -24.67 0.87
CA GLY A 223 -23.83 -25.37 -0.36
C GLY A 223 -23.50 -24.55 -1.62
N PRO A 224 -23.69 -25.12 -2.83
CA PRO A 224 -23.22 -24.55 -4.10
C PRO A 224 -23.78 -23.17 -4.50
N LEU A 225 -24.69 -22.57 -3.72
CA LEU A 225 -25.37 -21.30 -4.02
C LEU A 225 -25.43 -20.29 -2.85
N GLY A 226 -24.81 -20.55 -1.70
CA GLY A 226 -25.12 -19.79 -0.47
C GLY A 226 -24.20 -18.59 -0.19
N LYS A 227 -24.63 -17.38 -0.54
CA LYS A 227 -24.27 -16.20 0.28
C LYS A 227 -24.94 -16.39 1.63
N SER A 228 -24.18 -16.64 2.69
CA SER A 228 -24.75 -16.78 4.03
C SER A 228 -24.89 -15.39 4.67
N ASP A 229 -26.12 -14.92 4.86
CA ASP A 229 -26.45 -13.74 5.67
C ASP A 229 -26.37 -14.03 7.17
N ALA A 230 -25.41 -14.87 7.59
CA ALA A 230 -25.22 -15.19 9.00
C ALA A 230 -24.75 -13.93 9.73
N VAL A 231 -25.57 -13.45 10.67
CA VAL A 231 -25.27 -12.28 11.50
C VAL A 231 -25.13 -12.74 12.94
N ASN A 232 -24.21 -12.09 13.65
CA ASN A 232 -24.04 -12.31 15.07
C ASN A 232 -25.31 -11.86 15.84
N ARG A 233 -26.04 -12.83 16.40
CA ARG A 233 -27.32 -12.60 17.09
C ARG A 233 -27.18 -11.82 18.41
N GLU A 234 -25.99 -11.80 18.99
CA GLU A 234 -25.72 -11.14 20.27
C GLU A 234 -25.54 -9.61 20.13
N LEU A 235 -25.35 -9.10 18.90
CA LEU A 235 -25.07 -7.67 18.65
C LEU A 235 -26.16 -6.73 19.18
N VAL A 236 -27.43 -7.10 19.05
CA VAL A 236 -28.57 -6.25 19.48
C VAL A 236 -28.63 -6.12 20.99
N ALA A 237 -28.35 -7.21 21.72
CA ALA A 237 -28.32 -7.18 23.18
C ALA A 237 -27.14 -6.35 23.69
N LEU A 238 -25.95 -6.57 23.11
CA LEU A 238 -24.72 -5.85 23.46
C LEU A 238 -24.84 -4.34 23.21
N GLU A 239 -25.40 -3.94 22.07
CA GLU A 239 -25.61 -2.53 21.73
C GLU A 239 -26.51 -1.83 22.75
N ARG A 240 -27.63 -2.45 23.14
CA ARG A 240 -28.55 -1.88 24.12
C ARG A 240 -27.88 -1.66 25.46
N GLU A 241 -27.12 -2.65 25.92
CA GLU A 241 -26.41 -2.58 27.19
C GLU A 241 -25.32 -1.49 27.17
N LEU A 242 -24.47 -1.48 26.14
CA LEU A 242 -23.39 -0.50 25.98
C LEU A 242 -23.93 0.93 25.79
N LEU A 243 -25.04 1.09 25.09
CA LEU A 243 -25.71 2.38 24.95
C LEU A 243 -26.25 2.89 26.29
N MET A 244 -26.82 2.01 27.12
CA MET A 244 -27.28 2.36 28.46
C MET A 244 -26.11 2.80 29.36
N LEU A 245 -25.00 2.07 29.32
CA LEU A 245 -23.77 2.45 30.04
C LEU A 245 -23.24 3.82 29.59
N ARG A 246 -23.29 4.11 28.28
CA ARG A 246 -22.89 5.41 27.73
C ARG A 246 -23.80 6.54 28.22
N LYS A 247 -25.13 6.34 28.21
CA LYS A 247 -26.10 7.33 28.70
C LYS A 247 -25.96 7.62 30.19
N ASN A 248 -25.57 6.61 30.97
CA ASN A 248 -25.36 6.73 32.40
C ASN A 248 -23.99 7.34 32.77
N GLY A 249 -23.12 7.61 31.79
CA GLY A 249 -21.80 8.21 32.01
C GLY A 249 -20.77 7.28 32.67
N SER A 250 -21.07 5.99 32.84
CA SER A 250 -20.21 5.00 33.52
C SER A 250 -19.32 4.18 32.58
N ILE A 251 -19.22 4.57 31.30
CA ILE A 251 -18.56 3.76 30.27
C ILE A 251 -17.03 3.86 30.34
N ASP A 252 -16.36 2.71 30.47
CA ASP A 252 -14.89 2.58 30.40
C ASP A 252 -14.41 2.77 28.94
N PRO A 253 -13.25 3.41 28.66
CA PRO A 253 -12.59 3.42 27.35
C PRO A 253 -12.64 2.10 26.57
N PHE A 254 -12.48 0.96 27.25
CA PHE A 254 -12.55 -0.37 26.63
C PHE A 254 -13.98 -0.76 26.24
N CYS A 255 -14.99 -0.37 27.02
CA CYS A 255 -16.40 -0.53 26.65
C CYS A 255 -16.79 0.39 25.49
N LEU A 256 -16.20 1.58 25.38
CA LEU A 256 -16.33 2.43 24.17
C LEU A 256 -15.75 1.72 22.94
N TYR A 257 -14.58 1.09 23.06
CA TYR A 257 -14.01 0.27 21.97
C TYR A 257 -14.96 -0.85 21.55
N MET A 258 -15.53 -1.61 22.50
CA MET A 258 -16.53 -2.64 22.22
C MET A 258 -17.78 -2.09 21.55
N TYR A 259 -18.25 -0.93 21.99
CA TYR A 259 -19.42 -0.28 21.40
C TYR A 259 -19.15 0.14 19.95
N GLY A 260 -17.98 0.70 19.68
CA GLY A 260 -17.52 0.99 18.33
C GLY A 260 -17.47 -0.24 17.43
N LEU A 261 -16.97 -1.37 17.96
CA LEU A 261 -16.91 -2.64 17.24
C LEU A 261 -18.31 -3.20 16.90
N VAL A 262 -19.24 -3.17 17.87
CA VAL A 262 -20.63 -3.62 17.65
C VAL A 262 -21.34 -2.73 16.62
N LEU A 263 -21.15 -1.40 16.68
CA LEU A 263 -21.71 -0.47 15.70
C LEU A 263 -21.14 -0.68 14.29
N LYS A 264 -19.85 -0.98 14.19
CA LYS A 264 -19.18 -1.30 12.92
C LYS A 264 -19.80 -2.57 12.29
N GLU A 265 -19.90 -3.66 13.04
CA GLU A 265 -20.49 -4.92 12.52
C GLU A 265 -21.97 -4.77 12.13
N LYS A 266 -22.69 -3.82 12.75
CA LYS A 266 -24.06 -3.44 12.35
C LYS A 266 -24.15 -2.53 11.11
N GLY A 267 -23.02 -2.03 10.60
CA GLY A 267 -22.98 -1.12 9.44
C GLY A 267 -23.21 0.37 9.78
N SER A 268 -23.21 0.76 11.06
CA SER A 268 -23.36 2.17 11.48
C SER A 268 -22.01 2.90 11.53
N GLU A 269 -21.33 3.02 10.39
CA GLU A 269 -19.93 3.47 10.29
C GLU A 269 -19.66 4.86 10.89
N ASN A 270 -20.55 5.83 10.68
CA ASN A 270 -20.35 7.19 11.16
C ASN A 270 -20.39 7.27 12.70
N LEU A 271 -21.33 6.56 13.33
CA LEU A 271 -21.42 6.48 14.79
C LEU A 271 -20.28 5.63 15.37
N ALA A 272 -19.92 4.55 14.68
CA ALA A 272 -18.76 3.73 15.07
C ALA A 272 -17.48 4.58 15.09
N ARG A 273 -17.29 5.43 14.07
CA ARG A 273 -16.14 6.34 13.97
C ARG A 273 -16.06 7.33 15.13
N THR A 274 -17.18 7.98 15.48
CA THR A 274 -17.17 8.94 16.60
C THR A 274 -16.88 8.27 17.94
N VAL A 275 -17.50 7.12 18.19
CA VAL A 275 -17.28 6.33 19.41
C VAL A 275 -15.84 5.80 19.50
N LEU A 276 -15.27 5.32 18.40
CA LEU A 276 -13.89 4.85 18.38
C LEU A 276 -12.89 5.99 18.61
N VAL A 277 -13.16 7.18 18.09
CA VAL A 277 -12.35 8.38 18.40
C VAL A 277 -12.41 8.72 19.88
N GLU A 278 -13.59 8.66 20.51
CA GLU A 278 -13.73 8.84 21.97
C GLU A 278 -12.95 7.77 22.76
N SER A 279 -13.01 6.51 22.34
CA SER A 279 -12.25 5.41 22.96
C SER A 279 -10.74 5.62 22.85
N VAL A 280 -10.28 5.98 21.67
CA VAL A 280 -8.86 6.21 21.39
C VAL A 280 -8.31 7.43 22.14
N ASN A 281 -9.08 8.52 22.19
CA ASN A 281 -8.67 9.73 22.91
C ASN A 281 -8.63 9.51 24.43
N SER A 282 -9.46 8.61 24.96
CA SER A 282 -9.48 8.27 26.39
C SER A 282 -8.42 7.21 26.76
N TYR A 283 -8.16 6.23 25.90
CA TYR A 283 -7.11 5.24 26.07
C TYR A 283 -6.29 4.99 24.78
N PRO A 284 -5.23 5.80 24.54
CA PRO A 284 -4.47 5.75 23.29
C PRO A 284 -3.67 4.47 23.04
N TRP A 285 -3.37 3.66 24.05
CA TRP A 285 -2.46 2.50 23.89
C TRP A 285 -3.12 1.25 23.32
N ASN A 286 -4.45 1.22 23.19
CA ASN A 286 -5.15 0.09 22.58
C ASN A 286 -5.05 0.14 21.05
N TRP A 287 -4.03 -0.52 20.48
CA TRP A 287 -3.83 -0.57 19.02
C TRP A 287 -5.03 -1.15 18.26
N SER A 288 -5.78 -2.08 18.84
CA SER A 288 -6.97 -2.63 18.19
C SER A 288 -8.02 -1.55 17.90
N ALA A 289 -8.20 -0.56 18.78
CA ALA A 289 -9.14 0.53 18.53
C ALA A 289 -8.70 1.41 17.34
N TRP A 290 -7.40 1.68 17.21
CA TRP A 290 -6.83 2.41 16.06
C TRP A 290 -6.96 1.62 14.76
N SER A 291 -6.70 0.32 14.78
CA SER A 291 -6.84 -0.56 13.60
C SER A 291 -8.30 -0.62 13.14
N GLU A 292 -9.26 -0.69 14.06
CA GLU A 292 -10.69 -0.63 13.72
C GLU A 292 -11.07 0.76 13.16
N LEU A 293 -10.58 1.84 13.77
CA LEU A 293 -10.81 3.20 13.27
C LEU A 293 -10.24 3.39 11.86
N GLN A 294 -9.05 2.85 11.60
CA GLN A 294 -8.40 2.88 10.29
C GLN A 294 -9.27 2.22 9.22
N SER A 295 -9.88 1.08 9.52
CA SER A 295 -10.79 0.39 8.58
C SER A 295 -12.03 1.21 8.19
N LEU A 296 -12.42 2.20 9.01
CA LEU A 296 -13.53 3.11 8.76
C LEU A 296 -13.11 4.41 8.03
N CYS A 297 -11.81 4.60 7.81
CA CYS A 297 -11.24 5.78 7.15
C CYS A 297 -10.97 5.45 5.69
N THR A 298 -11.99 5.64 4.84
CA THR A 298 -11.90 5.34 3.40
C THR A 298 -11.38 6.50 2.56
N THR A 299 -11.45 7.73 3.06
CA THR A 299 -10.99 8.94 2.35
C THR A 299 -10.04 9.78 3.21
N VAL A 300 -9.19 10.54 2.52
CA VAL A 300 -8.25 11.48 3.14
C VAL A 300 -8.99 12.60 3.90
N ASP A 301 -10.14 13.04 3.40
CA ASP A 301 -10.96 14.07 4.04
C ASP A 301 -11.50 13.60 5.40
N ILE A 302 -11.97 12.35 5.46
CA ILE A 302 -12.41 11.75 6.72
C ILE A 302 -11.24 11.72 7.70
N LEU A 303 -10.06 11.25 7.27
CA LEU A 303 -8.88 11.17 8.11
C LEU A 303 -8.49 12.53 8.70
N ASN A 304 -8.49 13.59 7.89
CA ASN A 304 -8.14 14.95 8.31
C ASN A 304 -9.21 15.58 9.22
N SER A 305 -10.47 15.16 9.12
CA SER A 305 -11.57 15.68 9.94
C SER A 305 -11.62 15.12 11.37
N LEU A 306 -10.85 14.06 11.67
CA LEU A 306 -10.94 13.37 12.96
C LEU A 306 -10.36 14.19 14.11
N PRO A 307 -11.11 14.43 15.21
CA PRO A 307 -10.62 15.14 16.38
C PRO A 307 -9.77 14.20 17.26
N LEU A 308 -8.51 13.97 16.84
CA LEU A 308 -7.57 13.10 17.54
C LEU A 308 -6.58 13.89 18.39
N ASN A 309 -6.46 13.50 19.67
CA ASN A 309 -5.49 14.05 20.60
C ASN A 309 -4.03 13.84 20.11
N ASN A 310 -3.15 14.76 20.49
CA ASN A 310 -1.74 14.65 20.13
C ASN A 310 -1.04 13.63 21.03
N HIS A 311 -0.83 12.42 20.50
CA HIS A 311 -0.13 11.33 21.17
C HIS A 311 0.74 10.61 20.14
N TRP A 312 1.86 10.02 20.55
CA TRP A 312 2.80 9.35 19.63
C TRP A 312 2.16 8.15 18.89
N MET A 313 1.16 7.50 19.48
CA MET A 313 0.33 6.46 18.81
C MET A 313 -0.40 6.98 17.57
N LYS A 314 -0.71 8.28 17.52
CA LYS A 314 -1.31 8.92 16.35
C LYS A 314 -0.38 8.83 15.13
N ASP A 315 0.94 8.92 15.31
CA ASP A 315 1.88 8.77 14.20
C ASP A 315 1.87 7.35 13.62
N PHE A 316 1.74 6.31 14.45
CA PHE A 316 1.53 4.93 13.97
C PHE A 316 0.23 4.80 13.19
N PHE A 317 -0.86 5.37 13.71
CA PHE A 317 -2.16 5.36 13.03
C PHE A 317 -2.13 6.11 11.69
N LEU A 318 -1.49 7.29 11.64
CA LEU A 318 -1.37 8.04 10.39
C LEU A 318 -0.51 7.28 9.38
N ALA A 319 0.60 6.68 9.81
CA ALA A 319 1.47 5.89 8.93
C ALA A 319 0.71 4.68 8.32
N SER A 320 -0.09 3.97 9.12
CA SER A 320 -0.89 2.84 8.65
C SER A 320 -2.09 3.29 7.80
N ALA A 321 -2.76 4.39 8.17
CA ALA A 321 -3.86 4.95 7.38
C ALA A 321 -3.39 5.45 6.01
N TYR A 322 -2.25 6.14 5.93
CA TYR A 322 -1.66 6.56 4.65
C TYR A 322 -1.33 5.37 3.74
N LEU A 323 -0.90 4.25 4.32
CA LEU A 323 -0.61 3.03 3.55
C LEU A 323 -1.88 2.47 2.88
N GLU A 324 -2.99 2.39 3.61
CA GLU A 324 -4.28 1.92 3.08
C GLU A 324 -4.91 2.92 2.10
N LEU A 325 -4.73 4.22 2.34
CA LEU A 325 -5.17 5.30 1.44
C LEU A 325 -4.25 5.49 0.20
N ARG A 326 -3.25 4.62 0.01
CA ARG A 326 -2.28 4.63 -1.11
C ARG A 326 -1.35 5.83 -1.18
N MET A 327 -1.19 6.55 -0.07
CA MET A 327 -0.19 7.61 0.09
C MET A 327 1.14 6.99 0.55
N HIS A 328 1.76 6.17 -0.32
CA HIS A 328 2.91 5.34 0.04
C HIS A 328 4.14 6.15 0.49
N ASN A 329 4.44 7.27 -0.19
CA ASN A 329 5.58 8.12 0.15
C ASN A 329 5.42 8.79 1.53
N ASP A 330 4.22 9.30 1.84
CA ASP A 330 3.93 9.93 3.13
C ASP A 330 3.92 8.90 4.27
N SER A 331 3.43 7.68 3.98
CA SER A 331 3.49 6.54 4.90
C SER A 331 4.94 6.16 5.21
N LEU A 332 5.81 6.04 4.19
CA LEU A 332 7.22 5.75 4.36
C LEU A 332 7.94 6.80 5.20
N ALA A 333 7.75 8.09 4.90
CA ALA A 333 8.35 9.17 5.68
C ALA A 333 7.95 9.12 7.16
N LYS A 334 6.70 8.74 7.45
CA LYS A 334 6.22 8.56 8.83
C LYS A 334 6.81 7.33 9.50
N TYR A 335 6.93 6.20 8.79
CA TYR A 335 7.57 5.01 9.35
C TYR A 335 9.08 5.18 9.57
N GLU A 336 9.79 5.88 8.69
CA GLU A 336 11.20 6.25 8.88
C GLU A 336 11.38 7.16 10.11
N TYR A 337 10.46 8.12 10.31
CA TYR A 337 10.43 8.93 11.52
C TYR A 337 10.25 8.08 12.79
N LEU A 338 9.32 7.11 12.76
CA LEU A 338 9.08 6.19 13.88
C LEU A 338 10.26 5.25 14.11
N GLN A 339 10.94 4.79 13.05
CA GLN A 339 12.13 3.94 13.13
C GLN A 339 13.28 4.62 13.88
N GLY A 340 13.37 5.95 13.85
CA GLY A 340 14.33 6.71 14.67
C GLY A 340 14.13 6.50 16.18
N THR A 341 12.90 6.24 16.64
CA THR A 341 12.57 5.98 18.05
C THR A 341 12.51 4.48 18.35
N PHE A 342 11.94 3.70 17.42
CA PHE A 342 11.67 2.26 17.51
C PHE A 342 12.57 1.46 16.55
N SER A 343 13.88 1.60 16.72
CA SER A 343 14.87 1.15 15.72
C SER A 343 14.86 -0.35 15.42
N PHE A 344 14.44 -1.18 16.37
CA PHE A 344 14.42 -2.65 16.23
C PHE A 344 13.01 -3.23 16.11
N SER A 345 12.00 -2.41 15.79
CA SER A 345 10.64 -2.90 15.64
C SER A 345 10.45 -3.66 14.33
N ASN A 346 10.30 -4.99 14.44
CA ASN A 346 9.97 -5.86 13.30
C ASN A 346 8.65 -5.45 12.62
N TYR A 347 7.68 -4.94 13.40
CA TYR A 347 6.41 -4.44 12.86
C TYR A 347 6.64 -3.27 11.88
N ILE A 348 7.45 -2.27 12.28
CA ILE A 348 7.73 -1.11 11.43
C ILE A 348 8.46 -1.56 10.15
N GLN A 349 9.44 -2.45 10.27
CA GLN A 349 10.13 -3.01 9.12
C GLN A 349 9.16 -3.73 8.16
N ALA A 350 8.23 -4.53 8.68
CA ALA A 350 7.21 -5.20 7.87
C ALA A 350 6.26 -4.20 7.17
N GLN A 351 5.88 -3.10 7.84
CA GLN A 351 5.05 -2.06 7.23
C GLN A 351 5.80 -1.24 6.17
N ILE A 352 7.09 -0.95 6.39
CA ILE A 352 7.96 -0.35 5.36
C ILE A 352 8.05 -1.28 4.14
N ALA A 353 8.26 -2.58 4.36
CA ALA A 353 8.26 -3.57 3.28
C ALA A 353 6.91 -3.60 2.53
N LYS A 354 5.77 -3.52 3.22
CA LYS A 354 4.44 -3.42 2.60
C LYS A 354 4.30 -2.15 1.74
N ALA A 355 4.82 -1.01 2.19
CA ALA A 355 4.82 0.22 1.42
C ALA A 355 5.71 0.13 0.18
N GLN A 356 6.93 -0.39 0.32
CA GLN A 356 7.86 -0.62 -0.79
C GLN A 356 7.33 -1.65 -1.80
N TYR A 357 6.65 -2.69 -1.33
CA TYR A 357 5.98 -3.67 -2.18
C TYR A 357 4.93 -3.01 -3.09
N ASN A 358 4.16 -2.07 -2.56
CA ASN A 358 3.18 -1.31 -3.35
C ASN A 358 3.86 -0.34 -4.35
N LEU A 359 5.04 0.19 -4.01
CA LEU A 359 5.89 0.97 -4.92
C LEU A 359 6.68 0.11 -5.93
N ARG A 360 6.65 -1.23 -5.77
CA ARG A 360 7.33 -2.23 -6.61
C ARG A 360 8.85 -2.20 -6.54
N ASP A 361 9.42 -1.73 -5.44
CA ASP A 361 10.84 -1.91 -5.17
C ASP A 361 11.08 -3.30 -4.55
N PHE A 362 11.13 -4.33 -5.40
CA PHE A 362 11.23 -5.72 -4.95
C PHE A 362 12.57 -6.06 -4.29
N ASP A 363 13.65 -5.38 -4.67
CA ASP A 363 14.98 -5.65 -4.12
C ASP A 363 15.10 -5.14 -2.67
N GLN A 364 14.58 -3.95 -2.38
CA GLN A 364 14.50 -3.47 -1.00
C GLN A 364 13.58 -4.35 -0.14
N VAL A 365 12.45 -4.79 -0.69
CA VAL A 365 11.51 -5.66 0.02
C VAL A 365 12.16 -7.00 0.39
N GLU A 366 12.88 -7.63 -0.55
CA GLU A 366 13.61 -8.87 -0.28
C GLU A 366 14.65 -8.68 0.84
N ALA A 367 15.45 -7.63 0.79
CA ALA A 367 16.43 -7.34 1.83
C ALA A 367 15.79 -7.18 3.22
N ILE A 368 14.68 -6.45 3.31
CA ILE A 368 13.95 -6.25 4.58
C ILE A 368 13.39 -7.58 5.09
N PHE A 369 12.80 -8.41 4.23
CA PHE A 369 12.23 -9.70 4.65
C PHE A 369 13.30 -10.73 5.03
N GLU A 370 14.46 -10.73 4.38
CA GLU A 370 15.60 -11.53 4.82
C GLU A 370 16.05 -11.15 6.22
N ASP A 371 16.15 -9.85 6.51
CA ASP A 371 16.51 -9.35 7.84
C ASP A 371 15.43 -9.66 8.88
N LEU A 372 14.14 -9.54 8.52
CA LEU A 372 13.03 -9.96 9.37
C LEU A 372 13.11 -11.46 9.70
N MET A 373 13.40 -12.32 8.72
CA MET A 373 13.56 -13.75 8.93
C MET A 373 14.77 -14.11 9.80
N ARG A 374 15.85 -13.30 9.76
CA ARG A 374 17.02 -13.45 10.65
C ARG A 374 16.68 -13.00 12.07
N ASN A 375 15.92 -11.91 12.21
CA ASN A 375 15.57 -11.29 13.49
C ASN A 375 14.48 -12.05 14.26
N ASP A 376 13.50 -12.62 13.55
CA ASP A 376 12.38 -13.39 14.07
C ASP A 376 12.12 -14.63 13.18
N PRO A 377 12.81 -15.75 13.45
CA PRO A 377 12.74 -16.94 12.59
C PRO A 377 11.38 -17.63 12.51
N TYR A 378 10.47 -17.34 13.43
CA TYR A 378 9.16 -17.97 13.53
C TYR A 378 8.01 -17.03 13.13
N ARG A 379 8.32 -15.82 12.64
CA ARG A 379 7.32 -14.90 12.09
C ARG A 379 6.72 -15.47 10.79
N VAL A 380 5.41 -15.63 10.78
CA VAL A 380 4.62 -16.02 9.59
C VAL A 380 3.80 -14.85 9.04
N GLU A 381 3.52 -13.84 9.89
CA GLU A 381 2.80 -12.63 9.49
C GLU A 381 3.56 -11.88 8.39
N ASP A 382 2.82 -11.42 7.38
CA ASP A 382 3.31 -10.65 6.22
C ASP A 382 4.27 -11.41 5.27
N MET A 383 4.59 -12.67 5.55
CA MET A 383 5.49 -13.49 4.72
C MET A 383 4.87 -13.94 3.40
N ASP A 384 3.54 -13.82 3.25
CA ASP A 384 2.84 -14.02 1.99
C ASP A 384 3.29 -12.97 0.96
N MET A 385 3.50 -11.72 1.37
CA MET A 385 4.07 -10.67 0.51
C MET A 385 5.47 -11.03 0.04
N TYR A 386 6.32 -11.53 0.93
CA TYR A 386 7.66 -12.00 0.56
C TYR A 386 7.59 -13.14 -0.46
N SER A 387 6.68 -14.10 -0.27
CA SER A 387 6.49 -15.18 -1.25
C SER A 387 6.01 -14.69 -2.61
N ASN A 388 5.18 -13.63 -2.67
CA ASN A 388 4.77 -13.01 -3.93
C ASN A 388 5.95 -12.34 -4.64
N VAL A 389 6.86 -11.71 -3.89
CA VAL A 389 8.09 -11.12 -4.45
C VAL A 389 9.01 -12.20 -5.01
N LEU A 390 9.24 -13.27 -4.24
CA LEU A 390 10.07 -14.41 -4.69
C LEU A 390 9.47 -15.10 -5.92
N TYR A 391 8.14 -15.20 -5.98
CA TYR A 391 7.42 -15.70 -7.16
C TYR A 391 7.64 -14.78 -8.37
N ALA A 392 7.49 -13.46 -8.21
CA ALA A 392 7.71 -12.49 -9.28
C ALA A 392 9.16 -12.45 -9.78
N LYS A 393 10.14 -12.73 -8.92
CA LYS A 393 11.56 -12.87 -9.28
C LYS A 393 11.94 -14.28 -9.75
N GLU A 394 10.99 -15.21 -9.80
CA GLU A 394 11.17 -16.63 -10.15
C GLU A 394 12.25 -17.36 -9.32
N SER A 395 12.48 -16.91 -8.08
CA SER A 395 13.51 -17.47 -7.18
C SER A 395 13.01 -18.75 -6.49
N PHE A 396 13.10 -19.87 -7.21
CA PHE A 396 12.60 -21.18 -6.72
C PHE A 396 13.29 -21.65 -5.43
N SER A 397 14.60 -21.45 -5.30
CA SER A 397 15.38 -21.92 -4.15
C SER A 397 14.96 -21.22 -2.85
N ALA A 398 14.90 -19.88 -2.87
CA ALA A 398 14.47 -19.07 -1.73
C ALA A 398 13.00 -19.36 -1.37
N LEU A 399 12.12 -19.49 -2.37
CA LEU A 399 10.71 -19.79 -2.13
C LEU A 399 10.52 -21.19 -1.53
N SER A 400 11.27 -22.18 -2.00
CA SER A 400 11.26 -23.54 -1.43
C SER A 400 11.75 -23.54 0.02
N TYR A 401 12.77 -22.76 0.34
CA TYR A 401 13.29 -22.64 1.70
C TYR A 401 12.25 -22.00 2.64
N LEU A 402 11.62 -20.90 2.19
CA LEU A 402 10.54 -20.24 2.92
C LEU A 402 9.36 -21.18 3.15
N ALA A 403 8.89 -21.87 2.11
CA ALA A 403 7.78 -22.81 2.18
C ALA A 403 8.02 -23.93 3.20
N HIS A 404 9.21 -24.55 3.17
CA HIS A 404 9.56 -25.61 4.13
C HIS A 404 9.62 -25.09 5.57
N ARG A 405 10.19 -23.90 5.78
CA ARG A 405 10.25 -23.28 7.12
C ARG A 405 8.88 -22.97 7.68
N VAL A 406 8.04 -22.29 6.91
CA VAL A 406 6.70 -21.91 7.35
C VAL A 406 5.84 -23.13 7.62
N PHE A 407 6.00 -24.19 6.82
CA PHE A 407 5.33 -25.48 7.05
C PHE A 407 5.71 -26.13 8.39
N LEU A 408 6.97 -26.00 8.84
CA LEU A 408 7.43 -26.49 10.13
C LEU A 408 6.98 -25.61 11.30
N THR A 409 6.86 -24.31 11.10
CA THR A 409 6.44 -23.36 12.14
C THR A 409 4.93 -23.43 12.41
N ASP A 410 4.12 -23.19 11.39
CA ASP A 410 2.66 -23.23 11.50
C ASP A 410 2.05 -23.56 10.13
N LYS A 411 1.47 -24.75 10.05
CA LYS A 411 0.85 -25.28 8.82
C LYS A 411 -0.54 -24.69 8.57
N TYR A 412 -1.27 -24.30 9.61
CA TYR A 412 -2.69 -24.00 9.54
C TYR A 412 -2.97 -22.49 9.66
N ARG A 413 -2.20 -21.70 8.92
CA ARG A 413 -2.45 -20.27 8.72
C ARG A 413 -2.75 -19.93 7.26
N PRO A 414 -3.59 -18.91 7.00
CA PRO A 414 -3.85 -18.43 5.64
C PRO A 414 -2.56 -18.06 4.89
N GLU A 415 -1.66 -17.31 5.54
CA GLU A 415 -0.40 -16.87 4.99
C GLU A 415 0.48 -18.08 4.60
N SER A 416 0.62 -19.05 5.50
CA SER A 416 1.34 -20.30 5.25
C SER A 416 0.78 -21.07 4.06
N CYS A 417 -0.55 -21.18 3.95
CA CYS A 417 -1.19 -21.85 2.83
C CYS A 417 -0.94 -21.11 1.50
N CYS A 418 -0.92 -19.77 1.51
CA CYS A 418 -0.60 -18.97 0.33
C CYS A 418 0.86 -19.10 -0.10
N ILE A 419 1.80 -19.13 0.84
CA ILE A 419 3.22 -19.39 0.55
C ILE A 419 3.39 -20.77 -0.09
N MET A 420 2.73 -21.80 0.46
CA MET A 420 2.74 -23.14 -0.14
C MET A 420 2.09 -23.15 -1.54
N GLY A 421 1.01 -22.40 -1.74
CA GLY A 421 0.38 -22.22 -3.05
C GLY A 421 1.36 -21.65 -4.08
N ASN A 422 1.99 -20.52 -3.77
CA ASN A 422 3.01 -19.90 -4.61
C ASN A 422 4.18 -20.85 -4.92
N TYR A 423 4.64 -21.64 -3.95
CA TYR A 423 5.66 -22.66 -4.15
C TYR A 423 5.23 -23.74 -5.17
N TYR A 424 4.01 -24.28 -5.03
CA TYR A 424 3.49 -25.28 -5.97
C TYR A 424 3.19 -24.69 -7.36
N SER A 425 2.77 -23.43 -7.41
CA SER A 425 2.58 -22.67 -8.64
C SER A 425 3.88 -22.56 -9.43
N LEU A 426 4.96 -22.11 -8.78
CA LEU A 426 6.28 -22.01 -9.41
C LEU A 426 6.86 -23.36 -9.82
N LYS A 427 6.43 -24.46 -9.16
CA LYS A 427 6.76 -25.84 -9.54
C LYS A 427 5.95 -26.34 -10.76
N GLY A 428 4.97 -25.58 -11.25
CA GLY A 428 4.06 -25.97 -12.32
C GLY A 428 2.92 -26.91 -11.89
N GLN A 429 2.69 -27.07 -10.57
CA GLN A 429 1.63 -27.95 -10.03
C GLN A 429 0.38 -27.13 -9.64
N HIS A 430 -0.27 -26.54 -10.64
CA HIS A 430 -1.40 -25.60 -10.47
C HIS A 430 -2.58 -26.17 -9.67
N GLU A 431 -2.95 -27.44 -9.86
CA GLU A 431 -4.04 -28.08 -9.10
C GLU A 431 -3.73 -28.14 -7.59
N LYS A 432 -2.48 -28.43 -7.23
CA LYS A 432 -2.04 -28.42 -5.83
C LYS A 432 -1.98 -27.01 -5.29
N SER A 433 -1.53 -26.05 -6.09
CA SER A 433 -1.53 -24.62 -5.74
C SER A 433 -2.94 -24.17 -5.34
N ILE A 434 -3.94 -24.45 -6.19
CA ILE A 434 -5.36 -24.14 -5.93
C ILE A 434 -5.87 -24.86 -4.68
N MET A 435 -5.49 -26.12 -4.46
CA MET A 435 -5.86 -26.83 -3.23
C MET A 435 -5.36 -26.09 -1.98
N TYR A 436 -4.13 -25.58 -1.99
CA TYR A 436 -3.59 -24.80 -0.86
C TYR A 436 -4.25 -23.42 -0.72
N PHE A 437 -4.49 -22.70 -1.81
CA PHE A 437 -5.22 -21.44 -1.73
C PHE A 437 -6.67 -21.63 -1.23
N ARG A 438 -7.36 -22.69 -1.65
CA ARG A 438 -8.68 -23.06 -1.10
C ARG A 438 -8.61 -23.38 0.40
N ARG A 439 -7.51 -23.98 0.88
CA ARG A 439 -7.29 -24.17 2.33
C ARG A 439 -7.09 -22.84 3.03
N ALA A 440 -6.36 -21.89 2.44
CA ALA A 440 -6.23 -20.53 2.98
C ALA A 440 -7.60 -19.87 3.15
N LEU A 441 -8.48 -19.99 2.15
CA LEU A 441 -9.83 -19.45 2.19
C LEU A 441 -10.76 -20.14 3.20
N LYS A 442 -10.55 -21.44 3.47
CA LYS A 442 -11.26 -22.13 4.56
C LYS A 442 -10.86 -21.60 5.94
N LEU A 443 -9.60 -21.19 6.11
CA LEU A 443 -9.11 -20.60 7.35
C LEU A 443 -9.53 -19.13 7.49
N ASN A 444 -9.47 -18.36 6.41
CA ASN A 444 -9.93 -16.99 6.35
C ASN A 444 -10.58 -16.68 5.00
N LYS A 445 -11.91 -16.57 4.99
CA LYS A 445 -12.71 -16.31 3.77
C LYS A 445 -12.49 -14.91 3.20
N LYS A 446 -12.12 -13.95 4.07
CA LYS A 446 -11.82 -12.56 3.70
C LYS A 446 -10.39 -12.38 3.20
N PHE A 447 -9.61 -13.45 3.06
CA PHE A 447 -8.24 -13.37 2.59
C PHE A 447 -8.18 -13.11 1.07
N LEU A 448 -8.09 -11.83 0.72
CA LEU A 448 -8.21 -11.33 -0.64
C LEU A 448 -7.17 -11.91 -1.62
N SER A 449 -5.90 -12.00 -1.20
CA SER A 449 -4.82 -12.48 -2.08
C SER A 449 -5.01 -13.94 -2.51
N ALA A 450 -5.64 -14.79 -1.69
CA ALA A 450 -5.93 -16.16 -2.12
C ALA A 450 -6.95 -16.21 -3.27
N TRP A 451 -7.98 -15.35 -3.28
CA TRP A 451 -8.96 -15.33 -4.37
C TRP A 451 -8.33 -14.89 -5.70
N THR A 452 -7.48 -13.86 -5.67
CA THR A 452 -6.79 -13.38 -6.88
C THR A 452 -5.77 -14.41 -7.39
N LEU A 453 -5.01 -15.04 -6.51
CA LEU A 453 -4.05 -16.08 -6.88
C LEU A 453 -4.73 -17.33 -7.45
N ILE A 454 -5.88 -17.77 -6.89
CA ILE A 454 -6.68 -18.84 -7.50
C ILE A 454 -7.11 -18.48 -8.92
N GLY A 455 -7.49 -17.22 -9.15
CA GLY A 455 -7.82 -16.72 -10.49
C GLY A 455 -6.65 -16.87 -11.45
N HIS A 456 -5.43 -16.48 -11.04
CA HIS A 456 -4.23 -16.64 -11.85
C HIS A 456 -3.93 -18.11 -12.17
N GLU A 457 -4.02 -19.02 -11.18
CA GLU A 457 -3.82 -20.46 -11.43
C GLU A 457 -4.83 -21.03 -12.43
N TYR A 458 -6.08 -20.59 -12.39
CA TYR A 458 -7.09 -21.01 -13.37
C TYR A 458 -6.81 -20.45 -14.77
N VAL A 459 -6.26 -19.25 -14.87
CA VAL A 459 -5.80 -18.67 -16.15
C VAL A 459 -4.67 -19.51 -16.73
N GLU A 460 -3.68 -19.90 -15.92
CA GLU A 460 -2.57 -20.78 -16.35
C GLU A 460 -3.06 -22.16 -16.82
N MET A 461 -4.07 -22.72 -16.14
CA MET A 461 -4.73 -23.96 -16.56
C MET A 461 -5.71 -23.77 -17.73
N LYS A 462 -5.85 -22.56 -18.29
CA LYS A 462 -6.80 -22.19 -19.35
C LYS A 462 -8.28 -22.42 -19.00
N ASN A 463 -8.61 -22.53 -17.71
CA ASN A 463 -9.97 -22.61 -17.23
C ASN A 463 -10.52 -21.21 -16.92
N THR A 464 -10.81 -20.46 -17.98
CA THR A 464 -11.22 -19.05 -17.88
C THR A 464 -12.55 -18.86 -17.13
N ALA A 465 -13.48 -19.82 -17.21
CA ALA A 465 -14.76 -19.74 -16.50
C ALA A 465 -14.59 -19.74 -14.97
N ALA A 466 -13.77 -20.66 -14.44
CA ALA A 466 -13.45 -20.72 -13.02
C ALA A 466 -12.62 -19.51 -12.56
N ALA A 467 -11.72 -19.00 -13.42
CA ALA A 467 -10.96 -17.79 -13.14
C ALA A 467 -11.87 -16.57 -12.95
N VAL A 468 -12.87 -16.37 -13.83
CA VAL A 468 -13.84 -15.27 -13.72
C VAL A 468 -14.60 -15.35 -12.40
N GLU A 469 -15.03 -16.54 -11.98
CA GLU A 469 -15.72 -16.69 -10.69
C GLU A 469 -14.81 -16.32 -9.51
N ALA A 470 -13.55 -16.77 -9.52
CA ALA A 470 -12.58 -16.45 -8.47
C ALA A 470 -12.32 -14.94 -8.37
N TYR A 471 -12.11 -14.26 -9.50
CA TYR A 471 -11.90 -12.81 -9.48
C TYR A 471 -13.16 -12.03 -9.10
N ARG A 472 -14.37 -12.48 -9.49
CA ARG A 472 -15.62 -11.86 -9.02
C ARG A 472 -15.73 -11.93 -7.50
N ARG A 473 -15.41 -13.08 -6.90
CA ARG A 473 -15.37 -13.22 -5.43
C ARG A 473 -14.29 -12.32 -4.80
N ALA A 474 -13.13 -12.15 -5.44
CA ALA A 474 -12.12 -11.20 -4.98
C ALA A 474 -12.65 -9.75 -4.95
N VAL A 475 -13.36 -9.34 -6.00
CA VAL A 475 -14.01 -8.01 -6.09
C VAL A 475 -15.11 -7.86 -5.03
N ASP A 476 -15.91 -8.91 -4.79
CA ASP A 476 -16.95 -8.90 -3.76
C ASP A 476 -16.35 -8.72 -2.34
N VAL A 477 -15.15 -9.27 -2.09
CA VAL A 477 -14.43 -9.10 -0.82
C VAL A 477 -13.82 -7.71 -0.69
N ASN A 478 -13.13 -7.23 -1.71
CA ASN A 478 -12.56 -5.88 -1.73
C ASN A 478 -12.69 -5.24 -3.13
N PRO A 479 -13.66 -4.33 -3.33
CA PRO A 479 -13.85 -3.64 -4.59
C PRO A 479 -12.69 -2.73 -4.99
N CYS A 480 -11.84 -2.35 -4.04
CA CYS A 480 -10.72 -1.45 -4.27
C CYS A 480 -9.47 -2.17 -4.80
N ASP A 481 -9.39 -3.50 -4.83
CA ASP A 481 -8.21 -4.19 -5.36
C ASP A 481 -8.16 -4.14 -6.89
N TYR A 482 -7.17 -3.43 -7.42
CA TYR A 482 -6.99 -3.30 -8.86
C TYR A 482 -6.62 -4.63 -9.52
N ARG A 483 -5.92 -5.53 -8.80
CA ARG A 483 -5.43 -6.82 -9.36
C ARG A 483 -6.59 -7.73 -9.76
N ALA A 484 -7.66 -7.74 -8.97
CA ALA A 484 -8.86 -8.52 -9.29
C ALA A 484 -9.57 -7.98 -10.55
N TRP A 485 -9.66 -6.65 -10.70
CA TRP A 485 -10.23 -6.02 -11.89
C TRP A 485 -9.37 -6.25 -13.13
N TYR A 486 -8.05 -6.17 -13.00
CA TYR A 486 -7.10 -6.50 -14.06
C TYR A 486 -7.23 -7.97 -14.49
N GLY A 487 -7.26 -8.90 -13.54
CA GLY A 487 -7.44 -10.33 -13.81
C GLY A 487 -8.78 -10.66 -14.49
N LEU A 488 -9.86 -9.97 -14.12
CA LEU A 488 -11.13 -10.05 -14.86
C LEU A 488 -10.97 -9.57 -16.30
N GLY A 489 -10.32 -8.42 -16.51
CA GLY A 489 -10.02 -7.90 -17.84
C GLY A 489 -9.28 -8.92 -18.70
N GLN A 490 -8.21 -9.51 -18.17
CA GLN A 490 -7.41 -10.53 -18.84
C GLN A 490 -8.22 -11.80 -19.14
N ALA A 491 -9.04 -12.26 -18.20
CA ALA A 491 -9.88 -13.44 -18.40
C ALA A 491 -10.92 -13.22 -19.52
N TYR A 492 -11.56 -12.05 -19.58
CA TYR A 492 -12.50 -11.69 -20.66
C TYR A 492 -11.79 -11.45 -21.99
N GLU A 493 -10.57 -10.95 -21.95
CA GLU A 493 -9.72 -10.79 -23.12
C GLU A 493 -9.39 -12.15 -23.76
N MET A 494 -9.05 -13.17 -22.95
CA MET A 494 -8.82 -14.54 -23.39
C MET A 494 -10.07 -15.22 -23.94
N MET A 495 -11.25 -14.80 -23.50
CA MET A 495 -12.53 -15.28 -24.03
C MET A 495 -12.94 -14.62 -25.36
N GLY A 496 -12.14 -13.70 -25.90
CA GLY A 496 -12.48 -12.97 -27.14
C GLY A 496 -13.61 -11.95 -26.94
N MET A 497 -13.71 -11.34 -25.75
CA MET A 497 -14.73 -10.33 -25.43
C MET A 497 -14.08 -8.99 -25.05
N PRO A 498 -13.48 -8.25 -26.00
CA PRO A 498 -12.65 -7.08 -25.71
C PRO A 498 -13.44 -5.89 -25.13
N LEU A 499 -14.71 -5.73 -25.48
CA LEU A 499 -15.58 -4.69 -24.90
C LEU A 499 -15.78 -4.88 -23.38
N TYR A 500 -15.98 -6.12 -22.94
CA TYR A 500 -16.12 -6.43 -21.51
C TYR A 500 -14.77 -6.26 -20.80
N ALA A 501 -13.69 -6.75 -21.41
CA ALA A 501 -12.34 -6.59 -20.88
C ALA A 501 -12.00 -5.10 -20.66
N LEU A 502 -12.31 -4.25 -21.64
CA LEU A 502 -12.08 -2.81 -21.57
C LEU A 502 -12.78 -2.14 -20.37
N ASN A 503 -14.03 -2.52 -20.08
CA ASN A 503 -14.75 -2.00 -18.93
C ASN A 503 -14.06 -2.35 -17.61
N TYR A 504 -13.52 -3.56 -17.48
CA TYR A 504 -12.79 -3.99 -16.29
C TYR A 504 -11.40 -3.36 -16.20
N PHE A 505 -10.68 -3.23 -17.32
CA PHE A 505 -9.41 -2.51 -17.36
C PHE A 505 -9.57 -1.03 -16.99
N ARG A 506 -10.63 -0.36 -17.48
CA ARG A 506 -10.95 1.03 -17.07
C ARG A 506 -11.12 1.16 -15.55
N LYS A 507 -11.77 0.19 -14.89
CA LYS A 507 -11.90 0.17 -13.43
C LYS A 507 -10.55 -0.04 -12.74
N SER A 508 -9.72 -0.95 -13.25
CA SER A 508 -8.37 -1.18 -12.72
C SER A 508 -7.51 0.09 -12.81
N VAL A 509 -7.52 0.76 -13.96
CA VAL A 509 -6.79 2.01 -14.22
C VAL A 509 -7.31 3.16 -13.35
N PHE A 510 -8.61 3.23 -13.10
CA PHE A 510 -9.18 4.22 -12.19
C PHE A 510 -8.65 4.06 -10.76
N LEU A 511 -8.47 2.81 -10.30
CA LEU A 511 -7.94 2.53 -8.97
C LEU A 511 -6.43 2.80 -8.88
N GLN A 512 -5.66 2.48 -9.92
CA GLN A 512 -4.22 2.73 -9.95
C GLN A 512 -3.80 3.46 -11.24
N PRO A 513 -3.94 4.81 -11.28
CA PRO A 513 -3.63 5.59 -12.48
C PRO A 513 -2.14 5.65 -12.81
N GLY A 514 -1.27 5.45 -11.82
CA GLY A 514 0.19 5.54 -11.96
C GLY A 514 0.86 4.27 -12.50
N ASP A 515 0.11 3.19 -12.76
CA ASP A 515 0.69 1.93 -13.24
C ASP A 515 0.64 1.84 -14.77
N SER A 516 1.80 1.86 -15.41
CA SER A 516 1.96 1.79 -16.86
C SER A 516 1.42 0.50 -17.47
N ARG A 517 1.52 -0.65 -16.77
CA ARG A 517 1.06 -1.96 -17.28
C ARG A 517 -0.44 -2.02 -17.51
N LEU A 518 -1.21 -1.34 -16.66
CA LEU A 518 -2.68 -1.28 -16.80
C LEU A 518 -3.08 -0.46 -18.04
N TRP A 519 -2.35 0.63 -18.32
CA TRP A 519 -2.56 1.43 -19.52
C TRP A 519 -2.17 0.66 -20.79
N ILE A 520 -1.08 -0.12 -20.74
CA ILE A 520 -0.65 -0.99 -21.85
C ILE A 520 -1.70 -2.05 -22.15
N ALA A 521 -2.18 -2.79 -21.14
CA ALA A 521 -3.23 -3.81 -21.35
C ALA A 521 -4.53 -3.20 -21.92
N MET A 522 -4.90 -2.01 -21.45
CA MET A 522 -6.04 -1.29 -22.02
C MET A 522 -5.80 -0.86 -23.47
N ALA A 523 -4.58 -0.45 -23.82
CA ALA A 523 -4.21 -0.09 -25.18
C ALA A 523 -4.21 -1.30 -26.14
N GLN A 524 -3.67 -2.43 -25.70
CA GLN A 524 -3.71 -3.70 -26.43
C GLN A 524 -5.15 -4.15 -26.69
N CYS A 525 -6.06 -3.95 -25.73
CA CYS A 525 -7.48 -4.18 -25.96
C CYS A 525 -8.08 -3.30 -27.07
N TYR A 526 -7.70 -2.02 -27.15
CA TYR A 526 -8.17 -1.12 -28.22
C TYR A 526 -7.59 -1.46 -29.59
N GLU A 527 -6.38 -2.03 -29.63
CA GLU A 527 -5.68 -2.44 -30.84
C GLU A 527 -6.30 -3.69 -31.50
N LYS A 528 -6.95 -4.56 -30.72
CA LYS A 528 -7.61 -5.76 -31.24
C LYS A 528 -8.54 -5.44 -32.42
N GLU A 529 -8.48 -6.28 -33.45
CA GLU A 529 -9.17 -6.09 -34.73
C GLU A 529 -10.69 -5.84 -34.58
N GLU A 530 -11.32 -6.45 -33.59
CA GLU A 530 -12.76 -6.29 -33.31
C GLU A 530 -13.14 -4.85 -32.92
N LEU A 531 -12.23 -4.09 -32.32
CA LEU A 531 -12.44 -2.70 -31.91
C LEU A 531 -11.75 -1.73 -32.86
N HIS A 532 -10.49 -2.00 -33.21
CA HIS A 532 -9.66 -1.20 -34.11
C HIS A 532 -9.69 0.32 -33.79
N MET A 533 -9.71 0.67 -32.49
CA MET A 533 -9.78 2.06 -32.03
C MET A 533 -8.36 2.60 -31.76
N LEU A 534 -7.56 2.69 -32.83
CA LEU A 534 -6.12 2.99 -32.76
C LEU A 534 -5.81 4.37 -32.13
N GLU A 535 -6.67 5.38 -32.31
CA GLU A 535 -6.45 6.69 -31.72
C GLU A 535 -6.56 6.69 -30.18
N ASP A 536 -7.49 5.90 -29.63
CA ASP A 536 -7.63 5.75 -28.19
C ASP A 536 -6.53 4.86 -27.60
N ALA A 537 -6.06 3.86 -28.36
CA ALA A 537 -4.86 3.09 -28.03
C ALA A 537 -3.64 4.01 -27.87
N ILE A 538 -3.40 4.93 -28.82
CA ILE A 538 -2.31 5.91 -28.75
C ILE A 538 -2.43 6.78 -27.49
N LYS A 539 -3.63 7.25 -27.12
CA LYS A 539 -3.81 8.03 -25.88
C LYS A 539 -3.42 7.23 -24.65
N CYS A 540 -3.74 5.93 -24.63
CA CYS A 540 -3.39 5.04 -23.52
C CYS A 540 -1.88 4.78 -23.46
N TYR A 541 -1.23 4.48 -24.59
CA TYR A 541 0.22 4.32 -24.64
C TYR A 541 0.96 5.62 -24.27
N ARG A 542 0.49 6.80 -24.68
CA ARG A 542 1.06 8.09 -24.24
C ARG A 542 1.02 8.23 -22.71
N ARG A 543 -0.08 7.82 -22.08
CA ARG A 543 -0.20 7.82 -20.61
C ARG A 543 0.74 6.80 -19.97
N ALA A 544 0.86 5.60 -20.54
CA ALA A 544 1.78 4.58 -20.05
C ALA A 544 3.24 5.07 -20.05
N VAL A 545 3.67 5.77 -21.12
CA VAL A 545 4.99 6.39 -21.21
C VAL A 545 5.21 7.44 -20.12
N ASN A 546 4.20 8.25 -19.81
CA ASN A 546 4.28 9.24 -18.73
C ASN A 546 4.35 8.61 -17.32
N CYS A 547 3.88 7.38 -17.17
CA CYS A 547 3.88 6.63 -15.91
C CYS A 547 5.13 5.75 -15.73
N ASN A 548 6.22 6.01 -16.45
CA ASN A 548 7.44 5.20 -16.49
C ASN A 548 7.14 3.72 -16.79
N ASP A 549 6.99 3.42 -18.07
CA ASP A 549 6.93 2.04 -18.56
C ASP A 549 8.26 1.32 -18.27
N THR A 550 8.26 0.30 -17.41
CA THR A 550 9.44 -0.50 -17.08
C THR A 550 9.83 -1.46 -18.21
N GLU A 551 8.85 -2.01 -18.92
CA GLU A 551 9.05 -3.06 -19.93
C GLU A 551 9.46 -2.48 -21.29
N ALA A 552 9.30 -1.16 -21.48
CA ALA A 552 9.56 -0.41 -22.72
C ALA A 552 8.70 -0.87 -23.92
N ILE A 553 7.53 -1.44 -23.65
CA ILE A 553 6.58 -1.88 -24.67
C ILE A 553 5.81 -0.68 -25.23
N ALA A 554 5.42 0.26 -24.37
CA ALA A 554 4.50 1.34 -24.72
C ALA A 554 5.06 2.30 -25.77
N LEU A 555 6.37 2.59 -25.71
CA LEU A 555 6.99 3.56 -26.60
C LEU A 555 7.14 3.00 -28.01
N HIS A 556 7.56 1.75 -28.10
CA HIS A 556 7.64 0.99 -29.34
C HIS A 556 6.26 0.83 -30.02
N GLN A 557 5.25 0.35 -29.27
CA GLN A 557 3.90 0.17 -29.82
C GLN A 557 3.30 1.50 -30.28
N LEU A 558 3.57 2.58 -29.57
CA LEU A 558 3.11 3.90 -29.96
C LEU A 558 3.75 4.36 -31.28
N ALA A 559 5.03 4.09 -31.50
CA ALA A 559 5.70 4.41 -32.76
C ALA A 559 5.11 3.60 -33.93
N LYS A 560 4.88 2.30 -33.72
CA LYS A 560 4.24 1.39 -34.68
C LYS A 560 2.84 1.84 -35.07
N LEU A 561 1.97 2.13 -34.10
CA LEU A 561 0.61 2.60 -34.36
C LEU A 561 0.57 3.93 -35.12
N ASN A 562 1.48 4.86 -34.83
CA ASN A 562 1.57 6.11 -35.59
C ASN A 562 2.05 5.90 -37.02
N ALA A 563 2.93 4.91 -37.26
CA ALA A 563 3.34 4.52 -38.61
C ALA A 563 2.16 3.93 -39.40
N GLU A 564 1.35 3.07 -38.78
CA GLU A 564 0.13 2.49 -39.38
C GLU A 564 -0.91 3.56 -39.73
N LEU A 565 -1.06 4.60 -38.89
CA LEU A 565 -1.93 5.76 -39.15
C LEU A 565 -1.36 6.76 -40.17
N GLY A 566 -0.18 6.51 -40.74
CA GLY A 566 0.48 7.39 -41.71
C GLY A 566 1.12 8.65 -41.12
N ARG A 567 1.20 8.76 -39.78
CA ARG A 567 1.82 9.88 -39.05
C ARG A 567 3.32 9.66 -38.93
N ALA A 568 4.02 9.68 -40.08
CA ALA A 568 5.42 9.27 -40.18
C ALA A 568 6.38 10.14 -39.34
N GLU A 569 6.12 11.44 -39.19
CA GLU A 569 6.96 12.34 -38.38
C GLU A 569 6.86 12.02 -36.88
N GLU A 570 5.64 11.84 -36.37
CA GLU A 570 5.42 11.41 -34.97
C GLU A 570 6.04 10.03 -34.73
N ALA A 571 5.83 9.08 -35.65
CA ALA A 571 6.43 7.75 -35.56
C ALA A 571 7.97 7.81 -35.50
N ALA A 572 8.61 8.60 -36.35
CA ALA A 572 10.06 8.77 -36.33
C ALA A 572 10.56 9.38 -35.01
N PHE A 573 9.84 10.35 -34.44
CA PHE A 573 10.15 10.92 -33.13
C PHE A 573 10.12 9.85 -32.03
N TYR A 574 9.07 9.03 -31.98
CA TYR A 574 8.95 7.98 -30.96
C TYR A 574 9.95 6.84 -31.17
N TYR A 575 10.21 6.39 -32.41
CA TYR A 575 11.25 5.40 -32.68
C TYR A 575 12.65 5.89 -32.31
N LYS A 576 12.95 7.17 -32.53
CA LYS A 576 14.23 7.74 -32.09
C LYS A 576 14.35 7.72 -30.57
N LYS A 577 13.29 8.11 -29.85
CA LYS A 577 13.24 8.06 -28.38
C LYS A 577 13.31 6.61 -27.85
N ASP A 578 12.73 5.64 -28.57
CA ASP A 578 12.81 4.21 -28.26
C ASP A 578 14.26 3.72 -28.36
N LEU A 579 14.94 4.11 -29.43
CA LEU A 579 16.34 3.77 -29.67
C LEU A 579 17.27 4.36 -28.60
N GLU A 580 17.11 5.64 -28.26
CA GLU A 580 17.89 6.30 -27.20
C GLU A 580 17.71 5.58 -25.84
N ARG A 581 16.48 5.10 -25.57
CA ARG A 581 16.18 4.35 -24.37
C ARG A 581 16.82 2.95 -24.38
N MET A 582 16.67 2.21 -25.48
CA MET A 582 17.27 0.87 -25.64
C MET A 582 18.79 0.93 -25.54
N GLU A 583 19.42 1.97 -26.10
CA GLU A 583 20.87 2.21 -25.98
C GLU A 583 21.29 2.48 -24.53
N ALA A 584 20.52 3.29 -23.78
CA ALA A 584 20.81 3.58 -22.37
C ALA A 584 20.66 2.35 -21.46
N GLU A 585 19.80 1.40 -21.83
CA GLU A 585 19.56 0.16 -21.10
C GLU A 585 20.37 -1.03 -21.64
N GLU A 586 21.23 -0.81 -22.65
CA GLU A 586 22.01 -1.83 -23.38
C GLU A 586 21.15 -3.03 -23.87
N ARG A 587 19.89 -2.76 -24.23
CA ARG A 587 18.95 -3.78 -24.71
C ARG A 587 19.06 -3.95 -26.23
N GLU A 588 19.54 -5.10 -26.67
CA GLU A 588 19.48 -5.52 -28.07
C GLU A 588 18.27 -6.43 -28.31
N GLY A 589 17.54 -6.21 -29.42
CA GLY A 589 16.38 -7.01 -29.74
C GLY A 589 15.72 -6.67 -31.08
N GLN A 590 14.70 -7.45 -31.44
CA GLN A 590 13.96 -7.29 -32.71
C GLN A 590 13.33 -5.89 -32.86
N ASN A 591 12.83 -5.33 -31.75
CA ASN A 591 12.25 -3.99 -31.73
C ASN A 591 13.26 -2.90 -32.15
N MET A 592 14.54 -3.07 -31.82
CA MET A 592 15.61 -2.15 -32.22
C MET A 592 15.85 -2.19 -33.73
N VAL A 593 15.83 -3.37 -34.33
CA VAL A 593 15.93 -3.54 -35.78
C VAL A 593 14.77 -2.85 -36.48
N GLU A 594 13.54 -3.07 -36.02
CA GLU A 594 12.33 -2.46 -36.60
C GLU A 594 12.40 -0.93 -36.54
N ALA A 595 12.81 -0.37 -35.39
CA ALA A 595 13.01 1.06 -35.21
C ALA A 595 14.07 1.61 -36.18
N LEU A 596 15.23 0.95 -36.31
CA LEU A 596 16.31 1.35 -37.21
C LEU A 596 15.90 1.30 -38.69
N VAL A 597 15.16 0.26 -39.10
CA VAL A 597 14.66 0.13 -40.48
C VAL A 597 13.65 1.25 -40.79
N PHE A 598 12.72 1.53 -39.87
CA PHE A 598 11.77 2.62 -40.04
C PHE A 598 12.47 3.98 -40.12
N LEU A 599 13.44 4.26 -39.25
CA LEU A 599 14.19 5.51 -39.26
C LEU A 599 15.03 5.67 -40.54
N ALA A 600 15.70 4.60 -41.00
CA ALA A 600 16.47 4.64 -42.24
C ALA A 600 15.58 4.92 -43.47
N THR A 601 14.41 4.27 -43.55
CA THR A 601 13.45 4.50 -44.63
C THR A 601 12.84 5.90 -44.57
N HIS A 602 12.50 6.40 -43.38
CA HIS A 602 11.99 7.76 -43.18
C HIS A 602 13.04 8.83 -43.51
N CYS A 603 14.29 8.68 -43.08
CA CYS A 603 15.35 9.63 -43.42
C CYS A 603 15.64 9.64 -44.93
N LYS A 604 15.55 8.48 -45.60
CA LYS A 604 15.65 8.38 -47.06
C LYS A 604 14.52 9.15 -47.77
N THR A 605 13.26 9.02 -47.33
CA THR A 605 12.14 9.76 -47.94
C THR A 605 12.27 11.27 -47.74
N GLN A 606 12.78 11.71 -46.59
CA GLN A 606 13.06 13.11 -46.27
C GLN A 606 14.36 13.65 -46.89
N LYS A 607 15.07 12.85 -47.71
CA LYS A 607 16.37 13.18 -48.34
C LYS A 607 17.51 13.50 -47.34
N ARG A 608 17.39 13.08 -46.08
CA ARG A 608 18.43 13.18 -45.04
C ARG A 608 19.36 11.97 -45.14
N PHE A 609 20.15 11.91 -46.21
CA PHE A 609 20.92 10.72 -46.58
C PHE A 609 22.03 10.37 -45.57
N GLU A 610 22.66 11.35 -44.94
CA GLU A 610 23.74 11.12 -43.97
C GLU A 610 23.24 10.38 -42.73
N GLU A 611 22.11 10.81 -42.16
CA GLU A 611 21.50 10.11 -41.02
C GLU A 611 20.99 8.72 -41.40
N ALA A 612 20.44 8.57 -42.61
CA ALA A 612 20.02 7.27 -43.12
C ALA A 612 21.21 6.30 -43.25
N GLU A 613 22.38 6.78 -43.66
CA GLU A 613 23.62 6.00 -43.72
C GLU A 613 24.03 5.53 -42.31
N VAL A 614 23.95 6.38 -41.29
CA VAL A 614 24.27 6.02 -39.89
C VAL A 614 23.36 4.90 -39.37
N TYR A 615 22.05 4.97 -39.61
CA TYR A 615 21.14 3.89 -39.21
C TYR A 615 21.40 2.60 -40.00
N CYS A 616 21.72 2.71 -41.30
CA CYS A 616 22.06 1.55 -42.12
C CYS A 616 23.39 0.89 -41.71
N THR A 617 24.40 1.66 -41.29
CA THR A 617 25.66 1.10 -40.78
C THR A 617 25.43 0.34 -39.49
N ARG A 618 24.57 0.83 -38.60
CA ARG A 618 24.17 0.11 -37.38
C ARG A 618 23.41 -1.18 -37.70
N LEU A 619 22.55 -1.16 -38.72
CA LEU A 619 21.87 -2.38 -39.20
C LEU A 619 22.82 -3.43 -39.82
N MET A 620 24.01 -3.03 -40.29
CA MET A 620 25.00 -3.95 -40.87
C MET A 620 25.71 -4.83 -39.83
N ASP A 621 25.69 -4.39 -38.57
CA ASP A 621 26.24 -5.12 -37.43
C ASP A 621 25.39 -6.36 -37.09
N TYR A 622 24.09 -6.31 -37.41
CA TYR A 622 23.19 -7.45 -37.29
C TYR A 622 23.42 -8.49 -38.39
N LYS A 623 23.17 -9.77 -38.07
CA LYS A 623 23.30 -10.91 -38.99
C LYS A 623 21.91 -11.38 -39.42
N GLY A 624 21.64 -11.45 -40.72
CA GLY A 624 20.37 -11.97 -41.24
C GLY A 624 19.80 -11.15 -42.42
N PRO A 625 18.48 -11.25 -42.68
CA PRO A 625 17.79 -10.50 -43.74
C PRO A 625 17.87 -8.98 -43.53
N GLU A 626 18.07 -8.52 -42.28
CA GLU A 626 18.22 -7.12 -41.91
C GLU A 626 19.45 -6.51 -42.58
N LYS A 627 20.53 -7.28 -42.67
CA LYS A 627 21.77 -6.87 -43.34
C LYS A 627 21.59 -6.72 -44.84
N GLU A 628 20.78 -7.57 -45.45
CA GLU A 628 20.45 -7.48 -46.87
C GLU A 628 19.56 -6.27 -47.15
N MET A 629 18.59 -6.00 -46.27
CA MET A 629 17.78 -4.78 -46.29
C MET A 629 18.63 -3.52 -46.10
N ALA A 630 19.61 -3.52 -45.19
CA ALA A 630 20.53 -2.40 -45.02
C ALA A 630 21.37 -2.16 -46.28
N LYS A 631 21.88 -3.21 -46.91
CA LYS A 631 22.61 -3.11 -48.20
C LYS A 631 21.72 -2.58 -49.32
N SER A 632 20.47 -3.02 -49.42
CA SER A 632 19.53 -2.54 -50.44
C SER A 632 19.17 -1.07 -50.22
N LEU A 633 18.94 -0.66 -48.97
CA LEU A 633 18.72 0.74 -48.58
C LEU A 633 19.93 1.62 -48.91
N LEU A 634 21.15 1.19 -48.59
CA LEU A 634 22.39 1.90 -48.92
C LEU A 634 22.59 2.06 -50.44
N ARG A 635 22.32 1.00 -51.23
CA ARG A 635 22.34 1.10 -52.70
C ARG A 635 21.33 2.12 -53.20
N ALA A 636 20.11 2.08 -52.67
CA ALA A 636 19.06 3.02 -53.06
C ALA A 636 19.38 4.47 -52.67
N ILE A 637 20.04 4.69 -51.51
CA ILE A 637 20.53 6.01 -51.08
C ILE A 637 21.62 6.52 -52.05
N ARG A 638 22.58 5.67 -52.44
CA ARG A 638 23.62 6.03 -53.43
C ARG A 638 23.03 6.41 -54.78
N ILE A 639 22.05 5.66 -55.27
CA ILE A 639 21.34 5.96 -56.52
C ILE A 639 20.60 7.31 -56.39
N ALA A 640 19.86 7.52 -55.30
CA ALA A 640 19.13 8.77 -55.06
C ALA A 640 20.06 10.01 -54.93
N ARG A 641 21.26 9.85 -54.36
CA ARG A 641 22.30 10.91 -54.31
C ARG A 641 22.90 11.21 -55.68
N SER A 642 23.01 10.21 -56.55
CA SER A 642 23.64 10.33 -57.87
C SER A 642 22.77 11.00 -58.94
N GLY A 643 21.46 11.21 -58.69
CA GLY A 643 20.57 11.99 -59.56
C GLY A 643 20.21 11.36 -60.91
N PHE A 644 20.65 10.13 -61.21
CA PHE A 644 20.27 9.43 -62.44
C PHE A 644 18.97 8.63 -62.22
N PRO A 645 17.96 8.76 -63.11
CA PRO A 645 16.77 7.91 -63.06
C PRO A 645 17.17 6.47 -63.40
N SER A 646 16.60 5.51 -62.70
CA SER A 646 16.84 4.08 -62.89
C SER A 646 16.44 3.65 -64.31
N THR A 647 17.41 3.30 -65.15
CA THR A 647 17.16 2.44 -66.29
C THR A 647 16.94 1.03 -65.76
N ASP A 648 15.68 0.62 -65.63
CA ASP A 648 15.33 -0.79 -65.50
C ASP A 648 15.86 -1.52 -66.74
N VAL A 649 16.84 -2.39 -66.53
CA VAL A 649 17.27 -3.38 -67.53
C VAL A 649 17.00 -4.75 -66.93
N GLU A 650 15.72 -5.10 -66.88
CA GLU A 650 15.27 -6.48 -66.78
C GLU A 650 14.37 -6.80 -67.99
N HIS A 651 14.99 -7.17 -69.11
CA HIS A 651 14.56 -8.23 -70.03
C HIS A 651 15.30 -8.12 -71.36
N PHE A 652 16.21 -9.06 -71.61
CA PHE A 652 16.45 -9.56 -72.96
C PHE A 652 16.71 -11.07 -72.88
N PRO A 653 15.87 -11.91 -73.50
CA PRO A 653 16.17 -13.33 -73.67
C PRO A 653 16.99 -13.55 -74.95
N PRO A 654 17.84 -14.57 -75.01
CA PRO A 654 18.09 -15.30 -76.25
C PRO A 654 17.02 -16.37 -76.49
#